data_AF-A0A7Y6IS26-F1
#
_entry.id   AF-A0A7Y6IS26-F1
#
_cell.length_a   1.000
_cell.length_b   1.000
_cell.length_c   1.000
_cell.angle_alpha   90.00
_cell.angle_beta   90.00
_cell.angle_gamma   90.00
#
_symmetry.space_group_name_H-M   'P 1'
#
loop_
_entity.id
_entity.type
_entity.pdbx_description
1 polymer ?
#
loop_
_entity_poly.entity_id
_entity_poly.type
_entity_poly.pdbx_seq_one_letter_code
_entity_poly.pdbx_strand_id
1 'polypeptide(L)'
;MRRYRFGRIAALFAAIYVAAVIVSGVRALATGDPALLREIVTGGWDPDFMPYTWWVELLMVAGGVLQGWAYWQVLRGRPAGTAAADDRPVRLLRAALYLSVACTLLYRLPIPYLWWLGLPSDLLNLAVVGLFFVVLAGALPRWLRLLGLVAGLASAAMGVASTVAYGLGQYSVVQFVAPYQLGNAVYLLWLVPVLAGQARDGRWRRGTVRMGGAWAALSLLSSGSHSIVAFGGWGVDYDLVLLMVLSVLDVFGTVWQARSAHDLGGPPPVPSPAPPVRLAPARAWPLAAVAVVVPLIPAAVNLADGMPVWTGPRGAVDDFFHGYVSYPATVLWVAGDMLIGVGAPAVLVLIAVVRRTRRLLRATMLILTLAAAAGVVTSLTTNPEADRQLIPETVDQRLALYPDGLFDRNENGDILFGLSPLWYSAALAASALILLALYGAPPAARLRHHVLVTALATSVALCFVPAADQSRGPVTTAEDCSPPERWDTDGRPVEPPPRTGSLAFICAVRQQNVLTFAATTPDQVLLAHGRRLCAVYTRKDPRELARLREVEGVNVGNLSGVLAGICPAAKAEVSARAAADNREFEEFLAEEQRKCDATPRHHPLIKPAKAIRLKEPEWPEAGLGLYEDVAGEGRSASAGPVTAGPGRVTVDTHSDFHVCVTLETYPRRPPVETKGWDDVVEVGYANQSGRMSFMDGLSGIELPDLSLNGRKGHYRIRVHFAWFPWKGEEYGTQRLLIMAYPGPGDEVVTYRRPTRRR
;
A
#
# COMPACT_ATOMS: atom_id res chain seq x y z
N MET A 1 -49.13 -7.89 -16.67
CA MET A 1 -47.93 -7.02 -16.74
C MET A 1 -48.37 -5.57 -16.94
N ARG A 2 -47.84 -4.60 -16.19
CA ARG A 2 -48.21 -3.19 -16.37
C ARG A 2 -47.64 -2.68 -17.70
N ARG A 3 -48.47 -2.04 -18.52
CA ARG A 3 -48.02 -1.36 -19.73
C ARG A 3 -47.35 -0.03 -19.33
N TYR A 4 -46.15 0.21 -19.84
CA TYR A 4 -45.41 1.46 -19.68
C TYR A 4 -45.42 2.21 -21.01
N ARG A 5 -45.51 3.54 -20.98
CA ARG A 5 -45.72 4.35 -22.19
C ARG A 5 -44.61 4.15 -23.23
N PHE A 6 -43.35 4.05 -22.79
CA PHE A 6 -42.19 3.83 -23.65
C PHE A 6 -41.53 2.48 -23.41
N GLY A 7 -42.23 1.54 -22.74
CA GLY A 7 -41.63 0.29 -22.27
C GLY A 7 -41.05 -0.59 -23.38
N ARG A 8 -41.66 -0.60 -24.58
CA ARG A 8 -41.17 -1.36 -25.74
C ARG A 8 -39.91 -0.74 -26.35
N ILE A 9 -39.93 0.59 -26.55
CA ILE A 9 -38.79 1.33 -27.10
C ILE A 9 -37.59 1.22 -26.15
N ALA A 10 -37.82 1.44 -24.85
CA ALA A 10 -36.80 1.27 -23.82
C ALA A 10 -36.24 -0.15 -23.76
N ALA A 11 -37.09 -1.18 -23.94
CA ALA A 11 -36.64 -2.57 -23.94
C ALA A 11 -35.77 -2.88 -25.17
N LEU A 12 -36.12 -2.33 -26.34
CA LEU A 12 -35.31 -2.46 -27.55
C LEU A 12 -33.93 -1.81 -27.38
N PHE A 13 -33.87 -0.58 -26.87
CA PHE A 13 -32.59 0.11 -26.59
C PHE A 13 -31.73 -0.67 -25.59
N ALA A 14 -32.33 -1.12 -24.48
CA ALA A 14 -31.62 -1.93 -23.49
C ALA A 14 -31.11 -3.27 -24.08
N ALA A 15 -31.91 -3.93 -24.92
CA ALA A 15 -31.52 -5.17 -25.57
C ALA A 15 -30.36 -4.97 -26.55
N ILE A 16 -30.37 -3.89 -27.34
CA ILE A 16 -29.28 -3.52 -28.25
C ILE A 16 -28.00 -3.25 -27.45
N TYR A 17 -28.09 -2.47 -26.37
CA TYR A 17 -26.95 -2.18 -25.50
C TYR A 17 -26.36 -3.46 -24.89
N VAL A 18 -27.20 -4.33 -24.32
CA VAL A 18 -26.76 -5.61 -23.72
C VAL A 18 -26.13 -6.52 -24.78
N ALA A 19 -26.70 -6.58 -25.98
CA ALA A 19 -26.12 -7.36 -27.08
C ALA A 19 -24.73 -6.83 -27.46
N ALA A 20 -24.56 -5.52 -27.55
CA ALA A 20 -23.25 -4.89 -27.83
C ALA A 20 -22.21 -5.21 -26.73
N VAL A 21 -22.61 -5.15 -25.45
CA VAL A 21 -21.75 -5.54 -24.31
C VAL A 21 -21.34 -7.01 -24.41
N ILE A 22 -22.30 -7.92 -24.63
CA ILE A 22 -22.01 -9.36 -24.71
C ILE A 22 -21.09 -9.67 -25.88
N VAL A 23 -21.36 -9.12 -27.07
CA VAL A 23 -20.52 -9.33 -28.26
C VAL A 23 -19.11 -8.79 -28.03
N SER A 24 -18.98 -7.61 -27.41
CA SER A 24 -17.68 -7.01 -27.08
C SER A 24 -16.93 -7.81 -26.02
N GLY A 25 -17.63 -8.38 -25.04
CA GLY A 25 -17.02 -9.27 -24.04
C GLY A 25 -16.57 -10.60 -24.60
N VAL A 26 -17.36 -11.23 -25.49
CA VAL A 26 -16.93 -12.43 -26.21
C VAL A 26 -15.71 -12.14 -27.06
N ARG A 27 -15.68 -11.00 -27.76
CA ARG A 27 -14.50 -10.54 -28.50
C ARG A 27 -13.29 -10.36 -27.58
N ALA A 28 -13.45 -9.64 -26.46
CA ALA A 28 -12.37 -9.42 -25.50
C ALA A 28 -11.78 -10.73 -24.98
N LEU A 29 -12.63 -11.70 -24.63
CA LEU A 29 -12.19 -13.03 -24.18
C LEU A 29 -11.51 -13.84 -25.28
N ALA A 30 -11.92 -13.69 -26.54
CA ALA A 30 -11.37 -14.42 -27.67
C ALA A 30 -10.06 -13.82 -28.22
N THR A 31 -9.91 -12.50 -28.19
CA THR A 31 -8.76 -11.78 -28.78
C THR A 31 -7.77 -11.25 -27.75
N GLY A 32 -8.14 -11.23 -26.47
CA GLY A 32 -7.34 -10.59 -25.41
C GLY A 32 -7.37 -9.06 -25.43
N ASP A 33 -8.26 -8.45 -26.23
CA ASP A 33 -8.38 -6.99 -26.40
C ASP A 33 -9.70 -6.49 -25.78
N PRO A 34 -9.68 -5.92 -24.56
CA PRO A 34 -10.87 -5.47 -23.86
C PRO A 34 -11.30 -4.04 -24.21
N ALA A 35 -10.59 -3.33 -25.09
CA ALA A 35 -10.77 -1.89 -25.31
C ALA A 35 -12.23 -1.51 -25.62
N LEU A 36 -12.87 -2.23 -26.55
CA LEU A 36 -14.27 -1.96 -26.93
C LEU A 36 -15.27 -2.24 -25.79
N LEU A 37 -15.06 -3.33 -25.03
CA LEU A 37 -15.94 -3.65 -23.91
C LEU A 37 -15.85 -2.57 -22.83
N ARG A 38 -14.63 -2.18 -22.47
CA ARG A 38 -14.37 -1.15 -21.47
C ARG A 38 -14.92 0.19 -21.92
N GLU A 39 -14.70 0.59 -23.17
CA GLU A 39 -15.27 1.81 -23.74
C GLU A 39 -16.80 1.87 -23.61
N ILE A 40 -17.50 0.77 -23.90
CA ILE A 40 -18.97 0.73 -23.83
C ILE A 40 -19.51 0.79 -22.39
N VAL A 41 -18.81 0.18 -21.42
CA VAL A 41 -19.29 0.04 -20.04
C VAL A 41 -18.83 1.19 -19.14
N THR A 42 -17.59 1.67 -19.30
CA THR A 42 -17.02 2.73 -18.48
C THR A 42 -17.04 4.10 -19.16
N GLY A 43 -17.01 4.16 -20.50
CA GLY A 43 -17.09 5.40 -21.28
C GLY A 43 -15.77 6.16 -21.36
N GLY A 44 -14.72 5.55 -21.92
CA GLY A 44 -13.42 6.23 -22.11
C GLY A 44 -12.32 5.88 -21.12
N TRP A 45 -12.38 4.73 -20.44
CA TRP A 45 -11.22 4.30 -19.64
C TRP A 45 -10.04 4.01 -20.56
N ASP A 46 -8.88 4.57 -20.22
CA ASP A 46 -7.64 4.22 -20.89
C ASP A 46 -7.41 2.70 -20.70
N PRO A 47 -7.37 1.91 -21.79
CA PRO A 47 -7.15 0.47 -21.69
C PRO A 47 -5.83 0.13 -20.98
N ASP A 48 -4.88 1.07 -20.95
CA ASP A 48 -3.57 0.90 -20.33
C ASP A 48 -3.63 0.87 -18.78
N PHE A 49 -4.71 1.33 -18.15
CA PHE A 49 -4.82 1.36 -16.68
C PHE A 49 -4.98 -0.02 -16.03
N MET A 50 -5.48 -1.01 -16.78
CA MET A 50 -5.65 -2.37 -16.25
C MET A 50 -5.21 -3.39 -17.29
N PRO A 51 -4.17 -4.18 -17.05
CA PRO A 51 -3.82 -5.23 -17.99
C PRO A 51 -4.98 -6.23 -18.10
N TYR A 52 -5.11 -6.82 -19.27
CA TYR A 52 -6.20 -7.74 -19.58
C TYR A 52 -6.25 -8.90 -18.57
N THR A 53 -7.42 -9.11 -17.97
CA THR A 53 -7.65 -10.23 -17.06
C THR A 53 -9.05 -10.78 -17.25
N TRP A 54 -9.17 -12.06 -17.65
CA TRP A 54 -10.44 -12.65 -18.09
C TRP A 54 -11.60 -12.50 -17.09
N TRP A 55 -11.33 -12.59 -15.79
CA TRP A 55 -12.36 -12.48 -14.76
C TRP A 55 -12.84 -11.03 -14.54
N VAL A 56 -11.97 -10.04 -14.73
CA VAL A 56 -12.33 -8.61 -14.72
C VAL A 56 -13.28 -8.32 -15.88
N GLU A 57 -13.00 -8.88 -17.06
CA GLU A 57 -13.87 -8.69 -18.22
C GLU A 57 -15.24 -9.36 -18.03
N LEU A 58 -15.31 -10.51 -17.33
CA LEU A 58 -16.59 -11.09 -16.93
C LEU A 58 -17.38 -10.18 -15.98
N LEU A 59 -16.71 -9.52 -15.03
CA LEU A 59 -17.34 -8.52 -14.16
C LEU A 59 -17.83 -7.31 -14.96
N MET A 60 -17.06 -6.84 -15.96
CA MET A 60 -17.46 -5.76 -16.86
C MET A 60 -18.69 -6.14 -17.69
N VAL A 61 -18.77 -7.36 -18.22
CA VAL A 61 -19.96 -7.85 -18.92
C VAL A 61 -21.16 -7.88 -17.97
N ALA A 62 -21.01 -8.40 -16.76
CA ALA A 62 -22.08 -8.38 -15.75
C ALA A 62 -22.53 -6.94 -15.42
N GLY A 63 -21.57 -6.03 -15.32
CA GLY A 63 -21.80 -4.61 -15.12
C GLY A 63 -22.56 -3.94 -16.26
N GLY A 64 -22.16 -4.18 -17.50
CA GLY A 64 -22.87 -3.70 -18.69
C GLY A 64 -24.29 -4.28 -18.80
N VAL A 65 -24.50 -5.55 -18.44
CA VAL A 65 -25.86 -6.13 -18.37
C VAL A 65 -26.72 -5.38 -17.34
N LEU A 66 -26.15 -5.05 -16.18
CA LEU A 66 -26.82 -4.26 -15.15
C LEU A 66 -27.14 -2.83 -15.62
N GLN A 67 -26.21 -2.17 -16.34
CA GLN A 67 -26.43 -0.86 -16.96
C GLN A 67 -27.54 -0.92 -18.02
N GLY A 68 -27.59 -1.97 -18.84
CA GLY A 68 -28.69 -2.21 -19.78
C GLY A 68 -30.06 -2.32 -19.09
N TRP A 69 -30.13 -3.05 -17.97
CA TRP A 69 -31.32 -3.05 -17.13
C TRP A 69 -31.66 -1.66 -16.59
N ALA A 70 -30.67 -0.88 -16.16
CA ALA A 70 -30.87 0.47 -15.67
C ALA A 70 -31.42 1.41 -16.77
N TYR A 71 -30.88 1.35 -17.99
CA TYR A 71 -31.42 2.09 -19.14
C TYR A 71 -32.88 1.77 -19.40
N TRP A 72 -33.26 0.48 -19.32
CA TRP A 72 -34.68 0.12 -19.41
C TRP A 72 -35.51 0.77 -18.29
N GLN A 73 -35.02 0.77 -17.04
CA GLN A 73 -35.73 1.39 -15.91
C GLN A 73 -35.92 2.89 -16.08
N VAL A 74 -34.92 3.58 -16.64
CA VAL A 74 -34.89 5.02 -16.88
C VAL A 74 -35.79 5.39 -18.06
N LEU A 75 -35.68 4.68 -19.18
CA LEU A 75 -36.34 5.06 -20.44
C LEU A 75 -37.78 4.57 -20.56
N ARG A 76 -38.22 3.58 -19.79
CA ARG A 76 -39.58 2.99 -19.94
C ARG A 76 -40.71 4.00 -19.72
N GLY A 77 -40.44 5.12 -19.05
CA GLY A 77 -41.42 6.15 -18.76
C GLY A 77 -42.41 5.76 -17.67
N ARG A 78 -43.40 6.64 -17.45
CA ARG A 78 -44.45 6.42 -16.46
C ARG A 78 -45.32 5.20 -16.81
N PRO A 79 -45.93 4.55 -15.80
CA PRO A 79 -46.99 3.56 -16.02
C PRO A 79 -48.13 4.16 -16.87
N ALA A 80 -48.68 3.40 -17.81
CA ALA A 80 -49.84 3.83 -18.57
C ALA A 80 -51.07 3.95 -17.65
N GLY A 81 -51.84 5.03 -17.82
CA GLY A 81 -53.01 5.36 -17.00
C GLY A 81 -53.30 6.87 -17.02
N THR A 82 -54.45 7.27 -16.47
CA THR A 82 -54.76 8.67 -16.20
C THR A 82 -53.75 9.22 -15.20
N ALA A 83 -53.16 10.37 -15.53
CA ALA A 83 -52.22 11.04 -14.64
C ALA A 83 -52.96 11.53 -13.40
N ALA A 84 -52.34 11.44 -12.22
CA ALA A 84 -52.84 12.14 -11.05
C ALA A 84 -52.87 13.66 -11.34
N ALA A 85 -53.90 14.35 -10.83
CA ALA A 85 -53.89 15.80 -10.79
C ALA A 85 -52.83 16.23 -9.77
N ASP A 86 -51.64 16.54 -10.25
CA ASP A 86 -50.48 16.83 -9.41
C ASP A 86 -50.40 18.33 -9.07
N ASP A 87 -50.21 18.65 -7.80
CA ASP A 87 -49.88 20.00 -7.34
C ASP A 87 -48.59 20.51 -8.01
N ARG A 88 -48.47 21.84 -8.15
CA ARG A 88 -47.30 22.49 -8.78
C ARG A 88 -45.94 21.98 -8.26
N PRO A 89 -45.72 21.80 -6.93
CA PRO A 89 -44.44 21.29 -6.41
C PRO A 89 -44.11 19.87 -6.87
N VAL A 90 -45.13 19.01 -7.03
CA VAL A 90 -44.96 17.62 -7.49
C VAL A 90 -44.51 17.59 -8.95
N ARG A 91 -45.12 18.44 -9.79
CA ARG A 91 -44.72 18.56 -11.21
C ARG A 91 -43.30 19.09 -11.36
N LEU A 92 -42.92 20.08 -10.54
CA LEU A 92 -41.57 20.63 -10.52
C LEU A 92 -40.55 19.58 -10.06
N LEU A 93 -40.82 18.85 -8.99
CA LEU A 93 -39.94 17.77 -8.52
C LEU A 93 -39.74 16.71 -9.59
N ARG A 94 -40.83 16.31 -10.26
CA ARG A 94 -40.77 15.35 -11.37
C ARG A 94 -39.89 15.86 -12.51
N ALA A 95 -40.05 17.12 -12.92
CA ALA A 95 -39.25 17.71 -13.98
C ALA A 95 -37.76 17.78 -13.58
N ALA A 96 -37.47 18.20 -12.34
CA ALA A 96 -36.12 18.27 -11.81
C ALA A 96 -35.43 16.89 -11.77
N LEU A 97 -36.15 15.84 -11.37
CA LEU A 97 -35.63 14.47 -11.37
C LEU A 97 -35.34 13.94 -12.78
N TYR A 98 -36.21 14.21 -13.77
CA TYR A 98 -35.91 13.83 -15.15
C TYR A 98 -34.72 14.60 -15.73
N LEU A 99 -34.63 15.89 -15.44
CA LEU A 99 -33.51 16.71 -15.88
C LEU A 99 -32.20 16.24 -15.24
N SER A 100 -32.22 15.82 -13.97
CA SER A 100 -31.05 15.28 -13.26
C SER A 100 -30.58 13.98 -13.91
N VAL A 101 -31.51 13.07 -14.21
CA VAL A 101 -31.22 11.84 -14.96
C VAL A 101 -30.67 12.15 -16.36
N ALA A 102 -31.21 13.16 -17.06
CA ALA A 102 -30.71 13.57 -18.36
C ALA A 102 -29.28 14.13 -18.28
N CYS A 103 -28.98 14.98 -17.28
CA CYS A 103 -27.62 15.45 -17.02
C CYS A 103 -26.67 14.27 -16.76
N THR A 104 -27.06 13.28 -15.94
CA THR A 104 -26.25 12.07 -15.71
C THR A 104 -25.97 11.29 -17.00
N LEU A 105 -26.96 11.17 -17.89
CA LEU A 105 -26.80 10.48 -19.17
C LEU A 105 -25.94 11.26 -20.16
N LEU A 106 -25.97 12.61 -20.13
CA LEU A 106 -25.13 13.45 -20.99
C LEU A 106 -23.64 13.25 -20.71
N TYR A 107 -23.26 12.99 -19.46
CA TYR A 107 -21.87 12.66 -19.10
C TYR A 107 -21.35 11.35 -19.69
N ARG A 108 -22.23 10.48 -20.18
CA ARG A 108 -21.83 9.23 -20.84
C ARG A 108 -21.62 9.39 -22.34
N LEU A 109 -21.93 10.56 -22.90
CA LEU A 109 -21.61 10.84 -24.29
C LEU A 109 -20.11 11.13 -24.40
N PRO A 110 -19.47 10.82 -25.55
CA PRO A 110 -18.05 11.08 -25.80
C PRO A 110 -17.80 12.57 -26.05
N ILE A 111 -18.26 13.41 -25.13
CA ILE A 111 -18.05 14.85 -25.13
C ILE A 111 -16.83 15.09 -24.23
N PRO A 112 -15.79 15.79 -24.71
CA PRO A 112 -14.64 16.14 -23.90
C PRO A 112 -15.10 16.77 -22.57
N TYR A 113 -14.62 16.22 -21.46
CA TYR A 113 -15.01 16.69 -20.15
C TYR A 113 -14.57 18.16 -19.95
N LEU A 114 -15.54 19.04 -19.77
CA LEU A 114 -15.33 20.41 -19.34
C LEU A 114 -15.81 20.51 -17.89
N TRP A 115 -14.96 20.97 -16.98
CA TRP A 115 -15.25 20.99 -15.54
C TRP A 115 -16.57 21.69 -15.19
N TRP A 116 -16.95 22.74 -15.93
CA TRP A 116 -18.17 23.50 -15.68
C TRP A 116 -19.47 22.77 -16.08
N LEU A 117 -19.39 21.66 -16.84
CA LEU A 117 -20.54 20.81 -17.13
C LEU A 117 -21.15 20.24 -15.83
N GLY A 118 -20.35 20.15 -14.75
CA GLY A 118 -20.74 19.81 -13.37
C GLY A 118 -21.88 20.65 -12.82
N LEU A 119 -21.76 21.97 -13.01
CA LEU A 119 -22.54 22.97 -12.29
C LEU A 119 -24.04 22.86 -12.51
N PRO A 120 -24.58 22.66 -13.74
CA PRO A 120 -26.00 22.41 -13.94
C PRO A 120 -26.56 21.26 -13.09
N SER A 121 -25.81 20.15 -12.96
CA SER A 121 -26.24 19.00 -12.15
C SER A 121 -26.26 19.35 -10.66
N ASP A 122 -25.24 20.04 -10.17
CA ASP A 122 -25.13 20.44 -8.77
C ASP A 122 -26.21 21.46 -8.37
N LEU A 123 -26.45 22.46 -9.22
CA LEU A 123 -27.52 23.46 -9.03
C LEU A 123 -28.90 22.82 -9.08
N LEU A 124 -29.09 21.83 -9.96
CA LEU A 124 -30.34 21.08 -10.02
C LEU A 124 -30.56 20.24 -8.76
N ASN A 125 -29.50 19.72 -8.15
CA ASN A 125 -29.59 18.98 -6.90
C ASN A 125 -30.14 19.87 -5.75
N LEU A 126 -29.73 21.15 -5.67
CA LEU A 126 -30.33 22.12 -4.75
C LEU A 126 -31.85 22.22 -4.92
N ALA A 127 -32.31 22.28 -6.18
CA ALA A 127 -33.74 22.32 -6.48
C ALA A 127 -34.44 21.01 -6.07
N VAL A 128 -33.84 19.85 -6.35
CA VAL A 128 -34.38 18.53 -5.96
C VAL A 128 -34.52 18.42 -4.44
N VAL A 129 -33.51 18.85 -3.67
CA VAL A 129 -33.53 18.86 -2.20
C VAL A 129 -34.69 19.71 -1.67
N GLY A 130 -34.80 20.96 -2.14
CA GLY A 130 -35.86 21.88 -1.71
C GLY A 130 -37.26 21.37 -2.08
N LEU A 131 -37.41 20.80 -3.28
CA LEU A 131 -38.67 20.24 -3.75
C LEU A 131 -39.09 18.98 -2.97
N PHE A 132 -38.16 18.09 -2.62
CA PHE A 132 -38.46 16.96 -1.74
C PHE A 132 -38.93 17.43 -0.35
N PHE A 133 -38.31 18.47 0.22
CA PHE A 133 -38.72 19.03 1.51
C PHE A 133 -40.18 19.53 1.50
N VAL A 134 -40.60 20.16 0.40
CA VAL A 134 -41.99 20.63 0.21
C VAL A 134 -42.94 19.47 -0.03
N VAL A 135 -42.58 18.57 -0.96
CA VAL A 135 -43.47 17.47 -1.37
C VAL A 135 -43.70 16.47 -0.23
N LEU A 136 -42.70 16.19 0.60
CA LEU A 136 -42.79 15.25 1.73
C LEU A 136 -43.37 15.87 3.01
N ALA A 137 -43.98 17.06 2.92
CA ALA A 137 -44.40 17.82 4.09
C ALA A 137 -45.41 17.09 5.00
N GLY A 138 -46.29 16.29 4.42
CA GLY A 138 -47.29 15.50 5.14
C GLY A 138 -46.83 14.09 5.55
N ALA A 139 -45.67 13.62 5.10
CA ALA A 139 -45.20 12.25 5.31
C ALA A 139 -44.19 12.11 6.47
N LEU A 140 -43.55 13.21 6.86
CA LEU A 140 -42.46 13.24 7.85
C LEU A 140 -42.68 14.33 8.91
N PRO A 141 -42.22 14.12 10.16
CA PRO A 141 -42.22 15.15 11.17
C PRO A 141 -41.27 16.29 10.78
N ARG A 142 -41.59 17.52 11.24
CA ARG A 142 -40.88 18.76 10.87
C ARG A 142 -39.37 18.69 11.11
N TRP A 143 -38.93 18.11 12.22
CA TRP A 143 -37.51 18.03 12.55
C TRP A 143 -36.71 17.14 11.58
N LEU A 144 -37.23 15.96 11.19
CA LEU A 144 -36.59 15.10 10.19
C LEU A 144 -36.52 15.77 8.82
N ARG A 145 -37.56 16.56 8.47
CA ARG A 145 -37.57 17.33 7.23
C ARG A 145 -36.52 18.44 7.25
N LEU A 146 -36.41 19.18 8.34
CA LEU A 146 -35.41 20.25 8.49
C LEU A 146 -33.99 19.68 8.48
N LEU A 147 -33.76 18.57 9.20
CA LEU A 147 -32.49 17.85 9.16
C LEU A 147 -32.13 17.44 7.74
N GLY A 148 -33.07 16.80 7.03
CA GLY A 148 -32.87 16.40 5.63
C GLY A 148 -32.63 17.59 4.70
N LEU A 149 -33.35 18.70 4.88
CA LEU A 149 -33.16 19.92 4.08
C LEU A 149 -31.77 20.53 4.29
N VAL A 150 -31.35 20.72 5.55
CA VAL A 150 -30.05 21.29 5.89
C VAL A 150 -28.93 20.40 5.37
N ALA A 151 -29.01 19.09 5.62
CA ALA A 151 -28.04 18.14 5.12
C ALA A 151 -27.99 18.11 3.58
N GLY A 152 -29.14 18.17 2.91
CA GLY A 152 -29.20 18.15 1.44
C GLY A 152 -28.64 19.42 0.82
N LEU A 153 -28.93 20.59 1.40
CA LEU A 153 -28.38 21.87 0.94
C LEU A 153 -26.86 21.92 1.17
N ALA A 154 -26.39 21.45 2.32
CA ALA A 154 -24.96 21.33 2.59
C ALA A 154 -24.28 20.37 1.60
N SER A 155 -24.87 19.20 1.33
CA SER A 155 -24.36 18.23 0.34
C SER A 155 -24.27 18.83 -1.06
N ALA A 156 -25.32 19.52 -1.52
CA ALA A 156 -25.31 20.15 -2.83
C ALA A 156 -24.34 21.36 -2.91
N ALA A 157 -24.21 22.14 -1.84
CA ALA A 157 -23.23 23.23 -1.76
C ALA A 157 -21.79 22.70 -1.79
N MET A 158 -21.50 21.59 -1.11
CA MET A 158 -20.21 20.90 -1.20
C MET A 158 -19.94 20.40 -2.62
N GLY A 159 -20.96 19.88 -3.32
CA GLY A 159 -20.86 19.51 -4.74
C GLY A 159 -20.44 20.68 -5.62
N VAL A 160 -21.16 21.82 -5.52
CA VAL A 160 -20.81 23.05 -6.26
C VAL A 160 -19.39 23.52 -5.93
N ALA A 161 -19.03 23.57 -4.63
CA ALA A 161 -17.71 24.00 -4.19
C ALA A 161 -16.60 23.08 -4.72
N SER A 162 -16.83 21.76 -4.75
CA SER A 162 -15.91 20.77 -5.30
C SER A 162 -15.71 20.96 -6.81
N THR A 163 -16.80 21.13 -7.57
CA THR A 163 -16.76 21.40 -9.02
C THR A 163 -15.99 22.69 -9.34
N VAL A 164 -16.22 23.77 -8.59
CA VAL A 164 -15.52 25.05 -8.78
C VAL A 164 -14.04 24.92 -8.40
N ALA A 165 -13.73 24.31 -7.25
CA ALA A 165 -12.36 24.12 -6.80
C ALA A 165 -11.54 23.29 -7.80
N TYR A 166 -12.14 22.24 -8.38
CA TYR A 166 -11.53 21.45 -9.45
C TYR A 166 -11.22 22.31 -10.68
N GLY A 167 -12.18 23.12 -11.14
CA GLY A 167 -11.98 24.05 -12.25
C GLY A 167 -10.89 25.11 -12.02
N LEU A 168 -10.64 25.46 -10.76
CA LEU A 168 -9.58 26.39 -10.35
C LEU A 168 -8.23 25.72 -10.06
N GLY A 169 -8.10 24.41 -10.25
CA GLY A 169 -6.89 23.64 -9.94
C GLY A 169 -6.57 23.54 -8.43
N GLN A 170 -7.56 23.78 -7.56
CA GLN A 170 -7.42 23.75 -6.09
C GLN A 170 -7.67 22.34 -5.54
N TYR A 171 -6.82 21.39 -5.91
CA TYR A 171 -7.02 19.96 -5.60
C TYR A 171 -7.04 19.65 -4.10
N SER A 172 -6.33 20.41 -3.26
CA SER A 172 -6.35 20.24 -1.80
C SER A 172 -7.72 20.59 -1.20
N VAL A 173 -8.36 21.66 -1.69
CA VAL A 173 -9.72 22.04 -1.29
C VAL A 173 -10.72 21.01 -1.79
N VAL A 174 -10.52 20.48 -3.01
CA VAL A 174 -11.31 19.35 -3.50
C VAL A 174 -11.17 18.18 -2.54
N GLN A 175 -9.99 17.75 -2.13
CA GLN A 175 -9.85 16.61 -1.20
C GLN A 175 -10.58 16.82 0.14
N PHE A 176 -10.59 18.04 0.69
CA PHE A 176 -11.25 18.34 1.96
C PHE A 176 -12.78 18.49 1.85
N VAL A 177 -13.26 19.12 0.78
CA VAL A 177 -14.69 19.42 0.55
C VAL A 177 -15.39 18.33 -0.25
N ALA A 178 -14.63 17.54 -1.00
CA ALA A 178 -15.16 16.47 -1.81
C ALA A 178 -15.81 15.41 -0.92
N PRO A 179 -16.72 14.62 -1.49
CA PRO A 179 -17.56 13.74 -0.69
C PRO A 179 -16.81 12.52 -0.13
N TYR A 180 -15.49 12.44 -0.36
CA TYR A 180 -14.53 11.49 0.20
C TYR A 180 -14.37 11.54 1.73
N GLN A 181 -14.80 12.60 2.41
CA GLN A 181 -14.78 12.63 3.88
C GLN A 181 -16.17 12.88 4.44
N LEU A 182 -16.58 14.15 4.59
CA LEU A 182 -17.86 14.53 5.20
C LEU A 182 -19.05 14.35 4.25
N GLY A 183 -18.84 14.46 2.94
CA GLY A 183 -19.95 14.59 1.99
C GLY A 183 -20.86 13.37 1.91
N ASN A 184 -20.33 12.14 2.04
CA ASN A 184 -21.16 10.92 2.10
C ASN A 184 -22.08 10.87 3.31
N ALA A 185 -21.55 11.17 4.50
CA ALA A 185 -22.34 11.18 5.72
C ALA A 185 -23.46 12.24 5.64
N VAL A 186 -23.11 13.45 5.16
CA VAL A 186 -24.08 14.53 4.96
C VAL A 186 -25.11 14.17 3.89
N TYR A 187 -24.71 13.51 2.80
CA TYR A 187 -25.60 13.01 1.77
C TYR A 187 -26.59 11.96 2.32
N LEU A 188 -26.14 11.04 3.18
CA LEU A 188 -27.01 10.04 3.81
C LEU A 188 -27.97 10.65 4.82
N LEU A 189 -27.53 11.67 5.57
CA LEU A 189 -28.41 12.47 6.45
C LEU A 189 -29.54 13.16 5.67
N TRP A 190 -29.36 13.40 4.37
CA TRP A 190 -30.42 13.83 3.47
C TRP A 190 -31.25 12.66 2.89
N LEU A 191 -30.58 11.66 2.32
CA LEU A 191 -31.24 10.59 1.57
C LEU A 191 -32.11 9.70 2.46
N VAL A 192 -31.67 9.37 3.68
CA VAL A 192 -32.41 8.49 4.59
C VAL A 192 -33.77 9.08 4.99
N PRO A 193 -33.87 10.36 5.42
CA PRO A 193 -35.16 11.02 5.59
C PRO A 193 -36.02 11.01 4.34
N VAL A 194 -35.45 11.30 3.15
CA VAL A 194 -36.21 11.26 1.88
C VAL A 194 -36.80 9.88 1.65
N LEU A 195 -36.02 8.80 1.80
CA LEU A 195 -36.51 7.42 1.64
C LEU A 195 -37.55 7.04 2.69
N ALA A 196 -37.39 7.48 3.94
CA ALA A 196 -38.39 7.29 4.99
C ALA A 196 -39.70 8.02 4.66
N GLY A 197 -39.61 9.22 4.09
CA GLY A 197 -40.76 9.98 3.58
C GLY A 197 -41.43 9.28 2.42
N GLN A 198 -40.66 8.86 1.40
CA GLN A 198 -41.16 8.09 0.26
C GLN A 198 -41.81 6.75 0.69
N ALA A 199 -41.31 6.11 1.75
CA ALA A 199 -41.88 4.86 2.26
C ALA A 199 -43.24 5.05 2.95
N ARG A 200 -43.47 6.22 3.54
CA ARG A 200 -44.72 6.59 4.22
C ARG A 200 -45.72 7.25 3.29
N ASP A 201 -45.23 7.94 2.28
CA ASP A 201 -46.04 8.60 1.28
C ASP A 201 -46.55 7.57 0.25
N GLY A 202 -47.86 7.55 0.03
CA GLY A 202 -48.47 6.60 -0.88
C GLY A 202 -47.95 6.72 -2.32
N ARG A 203 -47.50 7.90 -2.75
CA ARG A 203 -47.14 8.18 -4.16
C ARG A 203 -46.00 7.30 -4.68
N TRP A 204 -45.06 6.90 -3.82
CA TRP A 204 -43.90 6.09 -4.23
C TRP A 204 -44.13 4.60 -3.99
N ARG A 205 -43.70 3.79 -4.96
CA ARG A 205 -43.77 2.34 -4.81
C ARG A 205 -42.64 1.84 -3.92
N ARG A 206 -42.91 0.76 -3.19
CA ARG A 206 -41.87 0.03 -2.41
C ARG A 206 -40.64 -0.34 -3.25
N GLY A 207 -40.83 -0.63 -4.54
CA GLY A 207 -39.73 -0.93 -5.45
C GLY A 207 -38.81 0.26 -5.69
N THR A 208 -39.33 1.49 -5.68
CA THR A 208 -38.56 2.73 -5.83
C THR A 208 -37.78 3.01 -4.55
N VAL A 209 -38.44 2.94 -3.40
CA VAL A 209 -37.78 3.08 -2.09
C VAL A 209 -36.66 2.06 -1.88
N ARG A 210 -36.85 0.81 -2.33
CA ARG A 210 -35.80 -0.22 -2.25
C ARG A 210 -34.58 0.10 -3.13
N MET A 211 -34.77 0.68 -4.31
CA MET A 211 -33.65 1.11 -5.15
C MET A 211 -32.91 2.27 -4.51
N GLY A 212 -33.64 3.23 -3.91
CA GLY A 212 -33.02 4.30 -3.15
C GLY A 212 -32.30 3.79 -1.90
N GLY A 213 -32.83 2.77 -1.23
CA GLY A 213 -32.15 2.11 -0.10
C GLY A 213 -30.90 1.34 -0.52
N ALA A 214 -30.93 0.66 -1.67
CA ALA A 214 -29.74 0.04 -2.26
C ALA A 214 -28.70 1.11 -2.61
N TRP A 215 -29.13 2.24 -3.18
CA TRP A 215 -28.26 3.38 -3.42
C TRP A 215 -27.66 3.96 -2.14
N ALA A 216 -28.46 4.18 -1.10
CA ALA A 216 -27.96 4.64 0.20
C ALA A 216 -26.91 3.68 0.80
N ALA A 217 -27.12 2.37 0.66
CA ALA A 217 -26.15 1.37 1.08
C ALA A 217 -24.87 1.43 0.23
N LEU A 218 -24.99 1.65 -1.09
CA LEU A 218 -23.84 1.81 -1.97
C LEU A 218 -23.10 3.13 -1.72
N SER A 219 -23.77 4.22 -1.39
CA SER A 219 -23.12 5.49 -1.02
C SER A 219 -22.33 5.41 0.30
N LEU A 220 -22.57 4.40 1.14
CA LEU A 220 -21.70 4.09 2.28
C LEU A 220 -20.40 3.39 1.84
N LEU A 221 -20.42 2.71 0.70
CA LEU A 221 -19.30 1.93 0.17
C LEU A 221 -18.52 2.69 -0.90
N SER A 222 -19.20 3.58 -1.62
CA SER A 222 -18.64 4.42 -2.68
C SER A 222 -18.04 5.67 -2.06
N SER A 223 -16.80 5.98 -2.43
CA SER A 223 -16.07 7.18 -2.06
C SER A 223 -16.74 8.37 -2.77
N GLY A 224 -17.69 9.01 -2.10
CA GLY A 224 -18.76 9.74 -2.77
C GLY A 224 -18.32 10.78 -3.78
N SER A 225 -18.96 10.75 -4.94
CA SER A 225 -19.46 11.90 -5.70
C SER A 225 -20.19 11.36 -6.94
N HIS A 226 -20.98 12.19 -7.61
CA HIS A 226 -21.49 11.88 -8.95
C HIS A 226 -20.40 11.98 -10.05
N SER A 227 -19.11 11.99 -9.68
CA SER A 227 -18.02 12.08 -10.64
C SER A 227 -17.50 10.69 -10.98
N ILE A 228 -17.71 10.32 -12.24
CA ILE A 228 -16.94 9.30 -12.94
C ILE A 228 -15.53 9.87 -13.08
N VAL A 229 -14.56 9.45 -12.26
CA VAL A 229 -13.15 9.88 -12.37
C VAL A 229 -12.18 8.71 -12.28
N ALA A 230 -11.10 8.93 -13.03
CA ALA A 230 -9.93 8.13 -13.38
C ALA A 230 -8.97 7.80 -12.22
N PHE A 231 -8.12 6.80 -12.49
CA PHE A 231 -6.93 6.48 -11.72
C PHE A 231 -5.82 5.98 -12.64
N GLY A 232 -4.59 6.42 -12.34
CA GLY A 232 -3.34 5.90 -12.87
C GLY A 232 -2.48 5.31 -11.75
N GLY A 233 -1.81 4.21 -12.07
CA GLY A 233 -0.95 3.44 -11.17
C GLY A 233 -0.80 2.02 -11.72
N TRP A 234 0.43 1.51 -11.83
CA TRP A 234 0.76 0.30 -12.59
C TRP A 234 0.66 -0.96 -11.73
N GLY A 235 -0.04 -1.98 -12.26
CA GLY A 235 -0.32 -3.29 -11.63
C GLY A 235 -1.83 -3.57 -11.59
N VAL A 236 -2.31 -4.82 -11.67
CA VAL A 236 -3.75 -5.11 -11.45
C VAL A 236 -4.03 -4.90 -9.97
N ASP A 237 -4.27 -3.67 -9.61
CA ASP A 237 -4.68 -3.31 -8.27
C ASP A 237 -6.12 -3.80 -8.07
N TYR A 238 -6.35 -4.67 -7.08
CA TYR A 238 -7.69 -5.12 -6.72
C TYR A 238 -8.57 -3.92 -6.31
N ASP A 239 -7.94 -2.84 -5.89
CA ASP A 239 -8.57 -1.60 -5.52
C ASP A 239 -9.20 -0.87 -6.73
N LEU A 240 -8.52 -0.86 -7.87
CA LEU A 240 -9.07 -0.36 -9.14
C LEU A 240 -10.30 -1.18 -9.57
N VAL A 241 -10.28 -2.50 -9.36
CA VAL A 241 -11.41 -3.38 -9.73
C VAL A 241 -12.62 -3.08 -8.85
N LEU A 242 -12.38 -2.81 -7.57
CA LEU A 242 -13.45 -2.52 -6.62
C LEU A 242 -14.11 -1.18 -6.91
N LEU A 243 -13.31 -0.13 -7.16
CA LEU A 243 -13.80 1.17 -7.61
C LEU A 243 -14.60 1.07 -8.91
N MET A 244 -14.12 0.28 -9.87
CA MET A 244 -14.83 -0.02 -11.10
C MET A 244 -16.19 -0.68 -10.83
N VAL A 245 -16.25 -1.70 -9.97
CA VAL A 245 -17.51 -2.36 -9.59
C VAL A 245 -18.47 -1.39 -8.91
N LEU A 246 -17.98 -0.55 -7.98
CA LEU A 246 -18.79 0.46 -7.31
C LEU A 246 -19.37 1.47 -8.32
N SER A 247 -18.56 1.95 -9.27
CA SER A 247 -19.01 2.89 -10.31
C SER A 247 -20.10 2.29 -11.22
N VAL A 248 -20.05 0.99 -11.49
CA VAL A 248 -21.08 0.27 -12.24
C VAL A 248 -22.37 0.17 -11.44
N LEU A 249 -22.28 0.03 -10.11
CA LEU A 249 -23.43 -0.05 -9.22
C LEU A 249 -24.11 1.32 -8.98
N ASP A 250 -23.47 2.44 -9.30
CA ASP A 250 -24.05 3.78 -9.18
C ASP A 250 -25.35 3.98 -9.99
N VAL A 251 -25.61 3.10 -10.97
CA VAL A 251 -26.87 3.06 -11.72
C VAL A 251 -28.11 3.00 -10.83
N PHE A 252 -28.00 2.44 -9.61
CA PHE A 252 -29.12 2.38 -8.68
C PHE A 252 -29.61 3.77 -8.27
N GLY A 253 -28.72 4.76 -8.16
CA GLY A 253 -29.06 6.16 -7.88
C GLY A 253 -29.90 6.78 -9.00
N THR A 254 -29.42 6.67 -10.25
CA THR A 254 -30.14 7.16 -11.45
C THR A 254 -31.48 6.44 -11.63
N VAL A 255 -31.52 5.13 -11.40
CA VAL A 255 -32.76 4.34 -11.45
C VAL A 255 -33.74 4.77 -10.37
N TRP A 256 -33.27 5.07 -9.16
CA TRP A 256 -34.11 5.60 -8.09
C TRP A 256 -34.69 6.97 -8.44
N GLN A 257 -33.89 7.90 -8.98
CA GLN A 257 -34.36 9.21 -9.43
C GLN A 257 -35.40 9.08 -10.54
N ALA A 258 -35.11 8.32 -11.60
CA ALA A 258 -36.03 8.11 -12.71
C ALA A 258 -37.33 7.44 -12.25
N ARG A 259 -37.23 6.40 -11.41
CA ARG A 259 -38.43 5.74 -10.84
C ARG A 259 -39.22 6.65 -9.92
N SER A 260 -38.56 7.52 -9.15
CA SER A 260 -39.24 8.53 -8.35
C SER A 260 -40.02 9.48 -9.24
N ALA A 261 -39.45 9.93 -10.35
CA ALA A 261 -40.15 10.76 -11.34
C ALA A 261 -41.31 10.01 -12.03
N HIS A 262 -41.13 8.73 -12.35
CA HIS A 262 -42.18 7.87 -12.94
C HIS A 262 -43.36 7.65 -12.00
N ASP A 263 -43.09 7.40 -10.71
CA ASP A 263 -44.11 7.15 -9.70
C ASP A 263 -44.89 8.44 -9.39
N LEU A 264 -44.22 9.59 -9.31
CA LEU A 264 -44.88 10.90 -9.15
C LEU A 264 -45.84 11.25 -10.29
N GLY A 265 -45.61 10.74 -11.51
CA GLY A 265 -46.52 10.94 -12.64
C GLY A 265 -47.46 9.76 -12.92
N GLY A 266 -47.45 8.74 -12.06
CA GLY A 266 -48.27 7.54 -12.18
C GLY A 266 -49.70 7.77 -11.66
N PRO A 267 -50.62 6.84 -11.97
CA PRO A 267 -51.95 6.87 -11.36
C PRO A 267 -51.83 6.70 -9.83
N PRO A 268 -52.71 7.35 -9.05
CA PRO A 268 -52.68 7.28 -7.60
C PRO A 268 -52.77 5.80 -7.15
N PRO A 269 -51.97 5.39 -6.17
CA PRO A 269 -51.97 4.01 -5.72
C PRO A 269 -53.31 3.68 -5.06
N VAL A 270 -53.90 2.55 -5.44
CA VAL A 270 -55.00 1.97 -4.69
C VAL A 270 -54.49 1.60 -3.31
N PRO A 271 -55.10 2.08 -2.21
CA PRO A 271 -54.71 1.72 -0.86
C PRO A 271 -54.70 0.20 -0.73
N SER A 272 -53.52 -0.40 -0.57
CA SER A 272 -53.44 -1.81 -0.26
C SER A 272 -53.68 -1.99 1.24
N PRO A 273 -54.59 -2.87 1.68
CA PRO A 273 -54.81 -3.12 3.09
C PRO A 273 -53.46 -3.48 3.75
N ALA A 274 -53.19 -2.87 4.90
CA ALA A 274 -51.98 -3.14 5.65
C ALA A 274 -51.91 -4.65 5.94
N PRO A 275 -50.88 -5.38 5.49
CA PRO A 275 -50.79 -6.80 5.77
C PRO A 275 -50.68 -7.00 7.28
N PRO A 276 -51.46 -7.92 7.88
CA PRO A 276 -51.40 -8.16 9.32
C PRO A 276 -49.98 -8.53 9.73
N VAL A 277 -49.53 -7.97 10.85
CA VAL A 277 -48.24 -8.31 11.46
C VAL A 277 -48.30 -9.76 11.90
N ARG A 278 -47.82 -10.67 11.05
CA ARG A 278 -47.73 -12.09 11.39
C ARG A 278 -46.54 -12.30 12.32
N LEU A 279 -46.82 -12.43 13.61
CA LEU A 279 -45.87 -12.97 14.60
C LEU A 279 -45.51 -14.41 14.22
N ALA A 280 -44.23 -14.76 14.27
CA ALA A 280 -43.82 -16.15 14.12
C ALA A 280 -44.24 -16.96 15.38
N PRO A 281 -44.68 -18.22 15.22
CA PRO A 281 -45.06 -19.05 16.37
C PRO A 281 -43.89 -19.23 17.34
N ALA A 282 -44.20 -19.28 18.64
CA ALA A 282 -43.23 -19.62 19.68
C ALA A 282 -42.65 -21.01 19.40
N ARG A 283 -41.32 -21.16 19.46
CA ARG A 283 -40.62 -22.43 19.23
C ARG A 283 -39.63 -22.70 20.36
N ALA A 284 -39.16 -23.95 20.40
CA ALA A 284 -38.31 -24.51 21.45
C ALA A 284 -37.17 -23.55 21.85
N TRP A 285 -37.27 -23.08 23.09
CA TRP A 285 -36.31 -22.20 23.76
C TRP A 285 -34.83 -22.65 23.72
N PRO A 286 -34.47 -23.95 23.81
CA PRO A 286 -33.05 -24.33 23.87
C PRO A 286 -32.27 -23.94 22.61
N LEU A 287 -32.82 -24.15 21.42
CA LEU A 287 -32.12 -23.81 20.17
C LEU A 287 -32.02 -22.29 19.96
N ALA A 288 -33.00 -21.53 20.44
CA ALA A 288 -32.97 -20.08 20.38
C ALA A 288 -31.91 -19.50 21.34
N ALA A 289 -31.73 -20.12 22.52
CA ALA A 289 -30.66 -19.79 23.44
C ALA A 289 -29.29 -20.10 22.85
N VAL A 290 -29.11 -21.25 22.18
CA VAL A 290 -27.86 -21.59 21.48
C VAL A 290 -27.51 -20.54 20.43
N ALA A 291 -28.48 -20.08 19.62
CA ALA A 291 -28.23 -19.03 18.63
C ALA A 291 -27.73 -17.71 19.24
N VAL A 292 -28.12 -17.40 20.48
CA VAL A 292 -27.68 -16.21 21.23
C VAL A 292 -26.30 -16.43 21.85
N VAL A 293 -26.01 -17.62 22.39
CA VAL A 293 -24.75 -17.92 23.08
C VAL A 293 -23.58 -18.08 22.11
N VAL A 294 -23.79 -18.67 20.94
CA VAL A 294 -22.70 -18.98 19.99
C VAL A 294 -21.83 -17.77 19.63
N PRO A 295 -22.36 -16.57 19.32
CA PRO A 295 -21.53 -15.39 19.03
C PRO A 295 -20.88 -14.77 20.29
N LEU A 296 -21.35 -15.10 21.50
CA LEU A 296 -20.75 -14.62 22.76
C LEU A 296 -19.47 -15.36 23.11
N ILE A 297 -19.31 -16.62 22.70
CA ILE A 297 -18.12 -17.42 23.03
C ILE A 297 -16.85 -16.75 22.50
N PRO A 298 -16.71 -16.47 21.19
CA PRO A 298 -15.51 -15.82 20.69
C PRO A 298 -15.35 -14.40 21.23
N ALA A 299 -16.45 -13.66 21.42
CA ALA A 299 -16.45 -12.33 22.05
C ALA A 299 -15.89 -12.34 23.47
N ALA A 300 -16.28 -13.32 24.29
CA ALA A 300 -15.81 -13.43 25.67
C ALA A 300 -14.32 -13.77 25.75
N VAL A 301 -13.82 -14.64 24.86
CA VAL A 301 -12.40 -15.00 24.81
C VAL A 301 -11.56 -13.80 24.37
N ASN A 302 -11.94 -13.14 23.27
CA ASN A 302 -11.25 -11.93 22.80
C ASN A 302 -11.24 -10.82 23.86
N LEU A 303 -12.37 -10.58 24.54
CA LEU A 303 -12.41 -9.63 25.66
C LEU A 303 -11.54 -10.03 26.85
N ALA A 304 -11.42 -11.33 27.15
CA ALA A 304 -10.54 -11.83 28.21
C ALA A 304 -9.06 -11.62 27.86
N ASP A 305 -8.72 -11.67 26.58
CA ASP A 305 -7.39 -11.39 26.03
C ASP A 305 -7.17 -9.90 25.72
N GLY A 306 -8.01 -8.99 26.25
CA GLY A 306 -7.86 -7.55 26.06
C GLY A 306 -8.21 -7.01 24.66
N MET A 307 -8.80 -7.84 23.80
CA MET A 307 -9.03 -7.57 22.38
C MET A 307 -10.52 -7.34 22.09
N PRO A 308 -11.06 -6.11 22.15
CA PRO A 308 -12.49 -5.86 21.92
C PRO A 308 -12.88 -5.85 20.43
N VAL A 309 -11.94 -6.11 19.52
CA VAL A 309 -12.12 -6.09 18.06
C VAL A 309 -12.37 -7.50 17.50
N TRP A 310 -13.07 -7.57 16.37
CA TRP A 310 -13.41 -8.85 15.73
C TRP A 310 -12.38 -9.24 14.66
N THR A 311 -12.09 -8.35 13.72
CA THR A 311 -11.07 -8.54 12.67
C THR A 311 -9.81 -7.72 12.93
N GLY A 312 -9.97 -6.52 13.51
CA GLY A 312 -8.88 -5.55 13.66
C GLY A 312 -8.43 -4.94 12.32
N PRO A 313 -7.30 -4.22 12.31
CA PRO A 313 -6.81 -3.49 11.14
C PRO A 313 -6.14 -4.43 10.11
N ARG A 314 -6.84 -5.48 9.66
CA ARG A 314 -6.26 -6.51 8.79
C ARG A 314 -7.12 -6.86 7.60
N GLY A 315 -6.42 -7.29 6.54
CA GLY A 315 -6.98 -7.88 5.33
C GLY A 315 -7.76 -6.90 4.47
N ALA A 316 -8.20 -7.39 3.31
CA ALA A 316 -8.76 -6.55 2.25
C ALA A 316 -10.03 -5.79 2.67
N VAL A 317 -10.76 -6.23 3.69
CA VAL A 317 -11.93 -5.50 4.19
C VAL A 317 -11.50 -4.25 4.97
N ASP A 318 -10.51 -4.36 5.84
CA ASP A 318 -10.00 -3.20 6.56
C ASP A 318 -9.25 -2.26 5.60
N ASP A 319 -8.42 -2.80 4.71
CA ASP A 319 -7.76 -2.04 3.65
C ASP A 319 -8.79 -1.31 2.77
N PHE A 320 -9.94 -1.95 2.48
CA PHE A 320 -11.03 -1.29 1.79
C PHE A 320 -11.55 -0.08 2.58
N PHE A 321 -11.90 -0.26 3.85
CA PHE A 321 -12.45 0.83 4.66
C PHE A 321 -11.44 1.94 4.99
N HIS A 322 -10.16 1.63 5.16
CA HIS A 322 -9.10 2.60 5.45
C HIS A 322 -8.58 3.28 4.17
N GLY A 323 -8.38 2.52 3.10
CA GLY A 323 -7.81 3.01 1.85
C GLY A 323 -8.81 3.67 0.91
N TYR A 324 -10.07 3.20 0.91
CA TYR A 324 -11.04 3.53 -0.15
C TYR A 324 -12.33 4.13 0.36
N VAL A 325 -12.82 3.65 1.50
CA VAL A 325 -14.05 4.20 2.06
C VAL A 325 -13.72 5.46 2.85
N SER A 326 -14.56 6.48 2.72
CA SER A 326 -14.36 7.78 3.36
C SER A 326 -13.99 7.64 4.84
N TYR A 327 -13.15 8.50 5.41
CA TYR A 327 -12.75 8.45 6.82
C TYR A 327 -13.90 8.18 7.82
N PRO A 328 -15.12 8.77 7.68
CA PRO A 328 -16.23 8.43 8.58
C PRO A 328 -16.73 6.99 8.46
N ALA A 329 -16.63 6.39 7.28
CA ALA A 329 -16.96 4.99 7.07
C ALA A 329 -15.87 4.07 7.65
N THR A 330 -14.61 4.49 7.62
CA THR A 330 -13.53 3.86 8.39
C THR A 330 -13.86 3.87 9.88
N VAL A 331 -14.27 5.01 10.44
CA VAL A 331 -14.69 5.11 11.84
C VAL A 331 -15.93 4.24 12.12
N LEU A 332 -16.91 4.22 11.22
CA LEU A 332 -18.08 3.33 11.34
C LEU A 332 -17.71 1.86 11.24
N TRP A 333 -16.71 1.52 10.43
CA TRP A 333 -16.16 0.18 10.31
C TRP A 333 -15.47 -0.22 11.60
N VAL A 334 -14.56 0.61 12.13
CA VAL A 334 -13.91 0.39 13.44
C VAL A 334 -14.98 0.21 14.54
N ALA A 335 -15.99 1.08 14.57
CA ALA A 335 -17.11 0.94 15.52
C ALA A 335 -17.90 -0.37 15.30
N GLY A 336 -18.11 -0.77 14.05
CA GLY A 336 -18.76 -2.03 13.69
C GLY A 336 -17.94 -3.26 14.11
N ASP A 337 -16.63 -3.21 13.86
CA ASP A 337 -15.67 -4.25 14.21
C ASP A 337 -15.57 -4.41 15.73
N MET A 338 -15.51 -3.30 16.47
CA MET A 338 -15.61 -3.29 17.93
C MET A 338 -16.96 -3.84 18.41
N LEU A 339 -18.09 -3.37 17.86
CA LEU A 339 -19.42 -3.85 18.26
C LEU A 339 -19.57 -5.37 18.05
N ILE A 340 -19.04 -5.90 16.95
CA ILE A 340 -19.02 -7.34 16.70
C ILE A 340 -18.09 -8.04 17.69
N GLY A 341 -16.88 -7.50 17.90
CA GLY A 341 -15.88 -8.02 18.82
C GLY A 341 -16.37 -8.14 20.26
N VAL A 342 -17.12 -7.14 20.75
CA VAL A 342 -17.71 -7.14 22.10
C VAL A 342 -19.03 -7.92 22.21
N GLY A 343 -19.51 -8.55 21.13
CA GLY A 343 -20.66 -9.46 21.16
C GLY A 343 -22.05 -8.83 20.88
N ALA A 344 -22.14 -7.64 20.29
CA ALA A 344 -23.42 -7.06 19.86
C ALA A 344 -24.29 -7.97 18.97
N PRO A 345 -23.74 -8.86 18.11
CA PRO A 345 -24.52 -9.84 17.36
C PRO A 345 -25.41 -10.72 18.24
N ALA A 346 -24.98 -11.10 19.44
CA ALA A 346 -25.77 -11.89 20.37
C ALA A 346 -27.01 -11.13 20.88
N VAL A 347 -26.85 -9.83 21.18
CA VAL A 347 -27.96 -8.95 21.56
C VAL A 347 -28.95 -8.80 20.41
N LEU A 348 -28.45 -8.64 19.18
CA LEU A 348 -29.29 -8.56 17.98
C LEU A 348 -30.11 -9.85 17.77
N VAL A 349 -29.48 -11.02 17.96
CA VAL A 349 -30.16 -12.34 17.92
C VAL A 349 -31.23 -12.42 19.01
N LEU A 350 -30.91 -12.02 20.24
CA LEU A 350 -31.86 -12.03 21.36
C LEU A 350 -33.08 -11.16 21.06
N ILE A 351 -32.90 -9.93 20.59
CA ILE A 351 -34.02 -9.03 20.23
C ILE A 351 -34.85 -9.67 19.11
N ALA A 352 -34.21 -10.31 18.12
CA ALA A 352 -34.92 -10.99 17.03
C ALA A 352 -35.76 -12.17 17.51
N VAL A 353 -35.23 -12.99 18.41
CA VAL A 353 -35.89 -14.15 19.04
C VAL A 353 -37.04 -13.73 19.96
N VAL A 354 -36.88 -12.62 20.69
CA VAL A 354 -37.90 -12.10 21.62
C VAL A 354 -39.04 -11.43 20.85
N ARG A 355 -38.73 -10.54 19.90
CA ARG A 355 -39.75 -9.79 19.14
C ARG A 355 -40.43 -10.60 18.04
N ARG A 356 -39.78 -11.65 17.52
CA ARG A 356 -40.32 -12.64 16.57
C ARG A 356 -40.98 -12.06 15.31
N THR A 357 -40.62 -10.83 14.94
CA THR A 357 -41.12 -10.25 13.70
C THR A 357 -40.33 -10.81 12.53
N ARG A 358 -41.01 -11.29 11.48
CA ARG A 358 -40.33 -11.86 10.30
C ARG A 358 -39.33 -10.89 9.66
N ARG A 359 -39.57 -9.58 9.76
CA ARG A 359 -38.66 -8.55 9.24
C ARG A 359 -37.38 -8.51 10.04
N LEU A 360 -37.48 -8.48 11.37
CA LEU A 360 -36.32 -8.43 12.25
C LEU A 360 -35.48 -9.70 12.12
N LEU A 361 -36.11 -10.88 12.13
CA LEU A 361 -35.40 -12.15 11.95
C LEU A 361 -34.63 -12.21 10.63
N ARG A 362 -35.23 -11.75 9.53
CA ARG A 362 -34.54 -11.69 8.22
C ARG A 362 -33.40 -10.70 8.21
N ALA A 363 -33.58 -9.53 8.83
CA ALA A 363 -32.53 -8.53 8.93
C ALA A 363 -31.35 -9.08 9.77
N THR A 364 -31.62 -9.70 10.91
CA THR A 364 -30.59 -10.33 11.75
C THR A 364 -29.84 -11.43 11.02
N MET A 365 -30.53 -12.35 10.34
CA MET A 365 -29.87 -13.40 9.54
C MET A 365 -28.98 -12.80 8.44
N LEU A 366 -29.43 -11.74 7.76
CA LEU A 366 -28.63 -11.07 6.74
C LEU A 366 -27.39 -10.39 7.34
N ILE A 367 -27.54 -9.68 8.46
CA ILE A 367 -26.41 -9.01 9.13
C ILE A 367 -25.36 -10.03 9.58
N LEU A 368 -25.78 -11.12 10.21
CA LEU A 368 -24.87 -12.18 10.67
C LEU A 368 -24.14 -12.86 9.51
N THR A 369 -24.83 -13.11 8.39
CA THR A 369 -24.20 -13.73 7.21
C THR A 369 -23.23 -12.79 6.50
N LEU A 370 -23.55 -11.50 6.40
CA LEU A 370 -22.64 -10.49 5.85
C LEU A 370 -21.40 -10.32 6.73
N ALA A 371 -21.57 -10.25 8.05
CA ALA A 371 -20.44 -10.22 8.99
C ALA A 371 -19.59 -11.49 8.86
N ALA A 372 -20.20 -12.69 8.87
CA ALA A 372 -19.45 -13.93 8.68
C ALA A 372 -18.63 -13.93 7.38
N ALA A 373 -19.22 -13.49 6.26
CA ALA A 373 -18.54 -13.39 4.98
C ALA A 373 -17.37 -12.38 5.03
N ALA A 374 -17.57 -11.21 5.62
CA ALA A 374 -16.51 -10.20 5.75
C ALA A 374 -15.32 -10.73 6.55
N GLY A 375 -15.52 -11.40 7.70
CA GLY A 375 -14.39 -11.96 8.46
C GLY A 375 -13.67 -13.12 7.76
N VAL A 376 -14.37 -13.88 6.91
CA VAL A 376 -13.74 -14.90 6.04
C VAL A 376 -12.89 -14.23 4.98
N VAL A 377 -13.43 -13.22 4.28
CA VAL A 377 -12.68 -12.45 3.27
C VAL A 377 -11.45 -11.82 3.90
N THR A 378 -11.60 -11.14 5.04
CA THR A 378 -10.48 -10.59 5.81
C THR A 378 -9.42 -11.66 6.07
N SER A 379 -9.80 -12.79 6.69
CA SER A 379 -8.83 -13.83 7.04
C SER A 379 -8.12 -14.46 5.84
N LEU A 380 -8.81 -14.60 4.70
CA LEU A 380 -8.23 -15.17 3.47
C LEU A 380 -7.35 -14.18 2.72
N THR A 381 -7.52 -12.88 2.97
CA THR A 381 -6.77 -11.79 2.30
C THR A 381 -5.72 -11.16 3.20
N THR A 382 -5.75 -11.43 4.51
CA THR A 382 -4.68 -11.02 5.42
C THR A 382 -3.38 -11.66 4.96
N ASN A 383 -2.49 -10.85 4.41
CA ASN A 383 -1.14 -11.27 4.10
C ASN A 383 -0.27 -11.06 5.35
N PRO A 384 0.23 -12.14 6.00
CA PRO A 384 1.02 -12.01 7.23
C PRO A 384 2.33 -11.22 7.05
N GLU A 385 2.81 -11.01 5.82
CA GLU A 385 4.00 -10.20 5.49
C GLU A 385 3.71 -8.71 5.35
N ALA A 386 2.57 -8.32 4.75
CA ALA A 386 2.23 -6.91 4.49
C ALA A 386 1.99 -6.11 5.77
N ASP A 387 1.39 -6.74 6.80
CA ASP A 387 1.17 -6.10 8.11
C ASP A 387 2.48 -5.84 8.88
N ARG A 388 3.58 -6.54 8.55
CA ARG A 388 4.91 -6.30 9.14
C ARG A 388 5.72 -5.23 8.40
N GLN A 389 5.38 -4.97 7.15
CA GLN A 389 6.10 -4.06 6.24
C GLN A 389 5.46 -2.66 6.14
N LEU A 390 4.35 -2.41 6.83
CA LEU A 390 3.77 -1.07 6.91
C LEU A 390 4.84 -0.08 7.41
N ILE A 391 5.10 0.96 6.61
CA ILE A 391 5.93 2.10 6.97
C ILE A 391 5.48 2.57 8.37
N PRO A 392 6.38 2.84 9.33
CA PRO A 392 6.00 3.25 10.69
C PRO A 392 4.93 4.35 10.69
N GLU A 393 5.03 5.31 9.77
CA GLU A 393 4.04 6.37 9.56
C GLU A 393 2.64 5.87 9.17
N THR A 394 2.54 4.80 8.38
CA THR A 394 1.25 4.15 8.02
C THR A 394 0.70 3.26 9.13
N VAL A 395 1.57 2.64 9.93
CA VAL A 395 1.18 1.92 11.15
C VAL A 395 0.60 2.91 12.15
N ASP A 396 1.29 4.02 12.40
CA ASP A 396 0.83 5.06 13.33
C ASP A 396 -0.45 5.73 12.85
N GLN A 397 -0.65 5.93 11.54
CA GLN A 397 -1.91 6.45 11.00
C GLN A 397 -3.07 5.45 11.05
N ARG A 398 -2.83 4.16 10.76
CA ARG A 398 -3.86 3.11 10.90
C ARG A 398 -4.20 2.84 12.36
N LEU A 399 -3.19 2.78 13.22
CA LEU A 399 -3.37 2.61 14.66
C LEU A 399 -3.92 3.88 15.31
N ALA A 400 -3.70 5.10 14.80
CA ALA A 400 -4.32 6.31 15.38
C ALA A 400 -5.87 6.26 15.41
N LEU A 401 -6.48 5.43 14.54
CA LEU A 401 -7.93 5.17 14.53
C LEU A 401 -8.37 4.09 15.55
N TYR A 402 -7.45 3.22 16.00
CA TYR A 402 -7.66 2.24 17.05
C TYR A 402 -6.97 2.70 18.35
N PRO A 403 -7.68 3.00 19.44
CA PRO A 403 -7.08 3.57 20.65
C PRO A 403 -5.76 2.90 21.06
N ASP A 404 -4.67 3.67 21.16
CA ASP A 404 -3.36 3.20 21.59
C ASP A 404 -3.47 2.52 22.96
N GLY A 405 -3.39 1.19 22.98
CA GLY A 405 -3.64 0.37 24.17
C GLY A 405 -4.71 -0.72 24.00
N LEU A 406 -5.33 -0.82 22.82
CA LEU A 406 -6.29 -1.90 22.52
C LEU A 406 -5.66 -3.25 22.19
N PHE A 407 -4.35 -3.28 21.97
CA PHE A 407 -3.63 -4.49 21.60
C PHE A 407 -2.47 -4.71 22.56
N ASP A 408 -2.49 -5.87 23.23
CA ASP A 408 -1.35 -6.30 24.04
C ASP A 408 -0.15 -6.58 23.13
N ARG A 409 1.04 -6.24 23.61
CA ARG A 409 2.29 -6.59 22.94
C ARG A 409 2.93 -7.79 23.61
N ASN A 410 3.49 -8.71 22.83
CA ASN A 410 4.29 -9.80 23.36
C ASN A 410 5.66 -9.27 23.89
N GLU A 411 6.46 -10.16 24.47
CA GLU A 411 7.81 -9.81 24.99
C GLU A 411 8.77 -9.24 23.92
N ASN A 412 8.49 -9.47 22.64
CA ASN A 412 9.26 -8.95 21.50
C ASN A 412 8.72 -7.61 20.97
N GLY A 413 7.62 -7.09 21.52
CA GLY A 413 6.96 -5.88 21.06
C GLY A 413 5.95 -6.07 19.93
N ASP A 414 5.68 -7.31 19.51
CA ASP A 414 4.69 -7.60 18.46
C ASP A 414 3.26 -7.52 19.01
N ILE A 415 2.34 -7.04 18.19
CA ILE A 415 0.92 -6.98 18.50
C ILE A 415 0.35 -8.39 18.60
N LEU A 416 -0.13 -8.78 19.78
CA LEU A 416 -0.87 -10.02 19.99
C LEU A 416 -2.28 -9.85 19.47
N PHE A 417 -2.71 -10.80 18.66
CA PHE A 417 -4.05 -10.83 18.12
C PHE A 417 -4.80 -12.00 18.74
N GLY A 418 -6.04 -11.76 19.19
CA GLY A 418 -6.90 -12.75 19.84
C GLY A 418 -7.32 -13.92 18.93
N LEU A 419 -8.48 -14.52 19.20
CA LEU A 419 -9.02 -15.59 18.37
C LEU A 419 -9.08 -15.19 16.89
N SER A 420 -8.71 -16.13 16.01
CA SER A 420 -8.77 -15.93 14.56
C SER A 420 -10.15 -15.43 14.12
N PRO A 421 -10.24 -14.43 13.22
CA PRO A 421 -11.53 -13.92 12.74
C PRO A 421 -12.42 -15.00 12.09
N LEU A 422 -11.81 -16.09 11.60
CA LEU A 422 -12.51 -17.27 11.11
C LEU A 422 -13.41 -17.92 12.17
N TRP A 423 -12.99 -17.96 13.44
CA TRP A 423 -13.81 -18.52 14.52
C TRP A 423 -15.04 -17.66 14.80
N TYR A 424 -14.88 -16.34 14.81
CA TYR A 424 -16.02 -15.42 14.89
C TYR A 424 -16.96 -15.59 13.70
N SER A 425 -16.42 -15.64 12.49
CA SER A 425 -17.23 -15.82 11.28
C SER A 425 -18.02 -17.13 11.31
N ALA A 426 -17.40 -18.22 11.77
CA ALA A 426 -18.07 -19.50 11.95
C ALA A 426 -19.21 -19.41 12.97
N ALA A 427 -18.98 -18.73 14.12
CA ALA A 427 -20.01 -18.51 15.13
C ALA A 427 -21.20 -17.69 14.59
N LEU A 428 -20.93 -16.61 13.87
CA LEU A 428 -21.95 -15.76 13.27
C LEU A 428 -22.77 -16.51 12.20
N ALA A 429 -22.10 -17.29 11.33
CA ALA A 429 -22.75 -18.13 10.33
C ALA A 429 -23.63 -19.21 10.98
N ALA A 430 -23.13 -19.87 12.03
CA ALA A 430 -23.87 -20.88 12.77
C ALA A 430 -25.16 -20.29 13.39
N SER A 431 -25.08 -19.13 14.03
CA SER A 431 -26.26 -18.43 14.56
C SER A 431 -27.26 -18.04 13.48
N ALA A 432 -26.79 -17.59 12.31
CA ALA A 432 -27.67 -17.29 11.17
C ALA A 432 -28.40 -18.54 10.66
N LEU A 433 -27.70 -19.68 10.56
CA LEU A 433 -28.27 -20.95 10.14
C LEU A 433 -29.29 -21.49 11.15
N ILE A 434 -29.02 -21.36 12.45
CA ILE A 434 -29.99 -21.74 13.50
C ILE A 434 -31.24 -20.87 13.41
N LEU A 435 -31.11 -19.55 13.24
CA LEU A 435 -32.26 -18.66 13.03
C LEU A 435 -33.04 -19.02 11.76
N LEU A 436 -32.35 -19.38 10.69
CA LEU A 436 -32.98 -19.81 9.44
C LEU A 436 -33.75 -21.12 9.63
N ALA A 437 -33.19 -22.09 10.32
CA ALA A 437 -33.85 -23.36 10.64
C ALA A 437 -35.08 -23.15 11.54
N LEU A 438 -34.96 -22.29 12.55
CA LEU A 438 -36.03 -22.01 13.50
C LEU A 438 -37.16 -21.17 12.93
N TYR A 439 -36.89 -20.26 11.99
CA TYR A 439 -37.86 -19.24 11.57
C TYR A 439 -38.06 -19.11 10.04
N GLY A 440 -37.33 -19.88 9.23
CA GLY A 440 -37.45 -19.92 7.77
C GLY A 440 -38.69 -20.68 7.28
N ALA A 441 -39.75 -19.93 6.98
CA ALA A 441 -40.94 -20.34 6.20
C ALA A 441 -41.81 -21.53 6.71
N PRO A 442 -43.11 -21.59 6.35
CA PRO A 442 -44.03 -22.65 6.80
C PRO A 442 -43.68 -24.05 6.24
N PRO A 443 -44.16 -25.13 6.91
CA PRO A 443 -43.70 -26.52 6.72
C PRO A 443 -43.68 -27.07 5.29
N ALA A 444 -44.55 -26.60 4.39
CA ALA A 444 -44.62 -27.10 3.01
C ALA A 444 -43.37 -26.80 2.16
N ALA A 445 -42.49 -25.87 2.56
CA ALA A 445 -41.27 -25.53 1.82
C ALA A 445 -39.97 -26.13 2.42
N ARG A 446 -40.06 -26.91 3.52
CA ARG A 446 -38.89 -27.39 4.29
C ARG A 446 -38.01 -28.38 3.54
N LEU A 447 -38.57 -29.23 2.68
CA LEU A 447 -37.80 -30.27 1.98
C LEU A 447 -36.71 -29.68 1.06
N ARG A 448 -36.94 -28.51 0.45
CA ARG A 448 -35.94 -27.82 -0.38
C ARG A 448 -34.95 -26.97 0.41
N HIS A 449 -35.34 -26.47 1.58
CA HIS A 449 -34.45 -25.66 2.42
C HIS A 449 -33.51 -26.50 3.27
N HIS A 450 -33.91 -27.73 3.66
CA HIS A 450 -32.99 -28.64 4.34
C HIS A 450 -31.80 -29.01 3.46
N VAL A 451 -32.01 -29.28 2.17
CA VAL A 451 -30.93 -29.51 1.19
C VAL A 451 -30.01 -28.31 1.06
N LEU A 452 -30.57 -27.09 1.05
CA LEU A 452 -29.80 -25.86 0.91
C LEU A 452 -29.02 -25.53 2.19
N VAL A 453 -29.60 -25.78 3.37
CA VAL A 453 -28.92 -25.63 4.67
C VAL A 453 -27.85 -26.69 4.88
N THR A 454 -28.10 -27.95 4.52
CA THR A 454 -27.08 -29.00 4.57
C THR A 454 -25.98 -28.75 3.56
N ALA A 455 -26.31 -28.31 2.34
CA ALA A 455 -25.32 -27.94 1.32
C ALA A 455 -24.49 -26.73 1.78
N LEU A 456 -25.11 -25.69 2.34
CA LEU A 456 -24.38 -24.54 2.87
C LEU A 456 -23.50 -24.93 4.07
N ALA A 457 -24.02 -25.74 5.00
CA ALA A 457 -23.26 -26.21 6.17
C ALA A 457 -22.10 -27.15 5.76
N THR A 458 -22.30 -28.02 4.76
CA THR A 458 -21.21 -28.86 4.23
C THR A 458 -20.23 -28.04 3.40
N SER A 459 -20.66 -27.07 2.61
CA SER A 459 -19.75 -26.16 1.90
C SER A 459 -18.95 -25.30 2.87
N VAL A 460 -19.56 -24.79 3.94
CA VAL A 460 -18.86 -24.08 5.02
C VAL A 460 -17.85 -25.00 5.70
N ALA A 461 -18.24 -26.20 6.12
CA ALA A 461 -17.32 -27.17 6.70
C ALA A 461 -16.18 -27.56 5.75
N LEU A 462 -16.47 -27.80 4.47
CA LEU A 462 -15.49 -28.15 3.43
C LEU A 462 -14.53 -26.98 3.10
N CYS A 463 -14.98 -25.73 3.23
CA CYS A 463 -14.09 -24.57 3.13
C CYS A 463 -13.17 -24.42 4.36
N PHE A 464 -13.53 -24.99 5.52
CA PHE A 464 -12.76 -24.91 6.76
C PHE A 464 -11.81 -26.10 7.00
N VAL A 465 -12.03 -27.26 6.35
CA VAL A 465 -11.13 -28.42 6.46
C VAL A 465 -9.69 -28.14 5.99
N PRO A 466 -9.43 -27.39 4.89
CA PRO A 466 -8.06 -27.06 4.49
C PRO A 466 -7.32 -26.14 5.49
N ALA A 467 -8.05 -25.29 6.22
CA ALA A 467 -7.47 -24.33 7.17
C ALA A 467 -7.07 -24.98 8.51
N ALA A 468 -7.71 -26.08 8.90
CA ALA A 468 -7.37 -26.80 10.12
C ALA A 468 -6.21 -27.79 9.94
N ASP A 469 -5.99 -28.28 8.71
CA ASP A 469 -4.99 -29.33 8.40
C ASP A 469 -3.72 -28.79 7.71
N GLN A 470 -3.62 -27.46 7.51
CA GLN A 470 -2.44 -26.79 6.94
C GLN A 470 -1.89 -25.66 7.83
N SER A 471 -1.73 -25.86 9.15
CA SER A 471 -0.75 -25.08 9.89
C SER A 471 0.67 -25.52 9.49
N ARG A 472 1.03 -25.26 8.22
CA ARG A 472 2.42 -25.25 7.79
C ARG A 472 3.09 -24.26 8.72
N GLY A 473 4.05 -24.74 9.53
CA GLY A 473 4.86 -23.86 10.36
C GLY A 473 5.45 -22.72 9.51
N PRO A 474 5.86 -21.60 10.14
CA PRO A 474 6.32 -20.42 9.42
C PRO A 474 7.37 -20.78 8.35
N VAL A 475 7.27 -20.11 7.21
CA VAL A 475 8.19 -20.22 6.08
C VAL A 475 8.87 -18.87 5.95
N THR A 476 10.13 -18.77 6.36
CA THR A 476 10.96 -17.58 6.09
C THR A 476 11.46 -17.68 4.65
N THR A 477 11.16 -16.68 3.83
CA THR A 477 11.57 -16.59 2.43
C THR A 477 12.99 -16.05 2.29
N ALA A 478 13.56 -16.10 1.08
CA ALA A 478 14.88 -15.49 0.83
C ALA A 478 14.84 -13.95 0.93
N GLU A 479 13.67 -13.37 0.65
CA GLU A 479 13.41 -11.93 0.72
C GLU A 479 13.29 -11.45 2.17
N ASP A 480 12.66 -12.23 3.07
CA ASP A 480 12.67 -11.97 4.52
C ASP A 480 14.10 -11.91 5.09
N CYS A 481 15.00 -12.63 4.42
CA CYS A 481 16.41 -12.68 4.75
C CYS A 481 17.20 -11.50 4.16
N SER A 482 16.65 -10.68 3.28
CA SER A 482 17.28 -9.43 2.82
C SER A 482 16.25 -8.32 2.92
N PRO A 483 15.91 -7.87 4.14
CA PRO A 483 15.01 -6.74 4.27
C PRO A 483 15.64 -5.54 3.53
N PRO A 484 14.83 -4.74 2.83
CA PRO A 484 15.32 -3.55 2.14
C PRO A 484 16.12 -2.68 3.12
N GLU A 485 17.19 -2.07 2.62
CA GLU A 485 18.07 -1.19 3.40
C GLU A 485 17.21 -0.16 4.13
N ARG A 486 17.25 -0.21 5.47
CA ARG A 486 16.61 0.82 6.29
C ARG A 486 17.51 2.04 6.26
N TRP A 487 16.96 3.15 5.82
CA TRP A 487 17.61 4.45 5.92
C TRP A 487 17.21 5.07 7.25
N ASP A 488 18.15 5.65 7.99
CA ASP A 488 17.82 6.49 9.14
C ASP A 488 17.18 7.81 8.68
N THR A 489 16.68 8.60 9.64
CA THR A 489 16.12 9.93 9.37
C THR A 489 17.10 10.91 8.73
N ASP A 490 18.41 10.61 8.76
CA ASP A 490 19.47 11.42 8.17
C ASP A 490 19.87 10.92 6.76
N GLY A 491 19.17 9.92 6.22
CA GLY A 491 19.43 9.36 4.90
C GLY A 491 20.70 8.52 4.83
N ARG A 492 21.12 7.88 5.94
CA ARG A 492 22.22 6.90 5.95
C ARG A 492 21.67 5.48 6.05
N PRO A 493 22.27 4.52 5.32
CA PRO A 493 21.89 3.12 5.45
C PRO A 493 22.26 2.63 6.86
N VAL A 494 21.27 2.16 7.59
CA VAL A 494 21.44 1.50 8.89
C VAL A 494 21.68 0.02 8.61
N GLU A 495 22.90 -0.44 8.86
CA GLU A 495 23.18 -1.87 8.81
C GLU A 495 22.31 -2.61 9.84
N PRO A 496 21.48 -3.57 9.41
CA PRO A 496 20.69 -4.36 10.34
C PRO A 496 21.64 -5.15 11.24
N PRO A 497 21.30 -5.31 12.55
CA PRO A 497 22.13 -6.09 13.44
C PRO A 497 22.33 -7.50 12.87
N PRO A 498 23.56 -8.05 12.94
CA PRO A 498 23.86 -9.34 12.35
C PRO A 498 22.94 -10.40 12.95
N ARG A 499 22.27 -11.17 12.08
CA ARG A 499 21.38 -12.23 12.53
C ARG A 499 22.18 -13.29 13.29
N THR A 500 21.59 -13.80 14.36
CA THR A 500 22.19 -14.86 15.17
C THR A 500 21.26 -16.06 15.28
N GLY A 501 21.79 -17.20 15.74
CA GLY A 501 20.97 -18.36 16.08
C GLY A 501 20.36 -19.09 14.88
N SER A 502 19.13 -19.56 15.06
CA SER A 502 18.33 -20.28 14.06
C SER A 502 18.02 -19.46 12.83
N LEU A 503 17.74 -18.15 13.00
CA LEU A 503 17.39 -17.28 11.87
C LEU A 503 18.58 -17.07 10.93
N ALA A 504 19.79 -16.94 11.48
CA ALA A 504 21.01 -16.86 10.68
C ALA A 504 21.20 -18.10 9.80
N PHE A 505 20.96 -19.30 10.35
CA PHE A 505 21.02 -20.55 9.60
C PHE A 505 19.95 -20.62 8.50
N ILE A 506 18.68 -20.31 8.84
CA ILE A 506 17.57 -20.32 7.87
C ILE A 506 17.89 -19.39 6.70
N CYS A 507 18.35 -18.18 7.00
CA CYS A 507 18.68 -17.20 5.97
C CYS A 507 19.87 -17.59 5.10
N ALA A 508 20.93 -18.14 5.71
CA ALA A 508 22.05 -18.67 4.94
C ALA A 508 21.59 -19.77 3.97
N VAL A 509 20.73 -20.69 4.41
CA VAL A 509 20.16 -21.74 3.54
C VAL A 509 19.32 -21.16 2.41
N ARG A 510 18.45 -20.18 2.71
CA ARG A 510 17.54 -19.57 1.71
C ARG A 510 18.26 -18.73 0.67
N GLN A 511 19.24 -17.93 1.07
CA GLN A 511 19.86 -16.95 0.20
C GLN A 511 21.04 -17.51 -0.59
N GLN A 512 21.87 -18.30 0.08
CA GLN A 512 23.09 -18.83 -0.53
C GLN A 512 22.82 -20.17 -1.24
N ASN A 513 21.62 -20.73 -1.09
CA ASN A 513 21.18 -21.98 -1.72
C ASN A 513 22.14 -23.16 -1.45
N VAL A 514 22.85 -23.13 -0.32
CA VAL A 514 23.90 -24.11 0.03
C VAL A 514 23.32 -25.49 0.31
N LEU A 515 22.06 -25.55 0.72
CA LEU A 515 21.27 -26.78 0.85
C LEU A 515 20.02 -26.66 -0.03
N THR A 516 19.80 -27.64 -0.88
CA THR A 516 18.70 -27.61 -1.86
C THR A 516 17.37 -27.95 -1.17
N PHE A 517 16.59 -26.93 -0.83
CA PHE A 517 15.22 -27.06 -0.32
C PHE A 517 14.26 -26.26 -1.20
N ALA A 518 13.01 -26.73 -1.32
CA ALA A 518 11.97 -25.93 -1.95
C ALA A 518 11.73 -24.64 -1.14
N ALA A 519 11.48 -23.51 -1.82
CA ALA A 519 11.22 -22.23 -1.17
C ALA A 519 10.06 -22.29 -0.16
N THR A 520 9.09 -23.18 -0.38
CA THR A 520 7.91 -23.39 0.47
C THR A 520 8.14 -24.35 1.65
N THR A 521 9.37 -24.85 1.84
CA THR A 521 9.69 -25.77 2.94
C THR A 521 9.55 -25.06 4.30
N PRO A 522 8.83 -25.59 5.30
CA PRO A 522 8.72 -24.94 6.61
C PRO A 522 10.05 -24.82 7.36
N ASP A 523 10.25 -23.74 8.11
CA ASP A 523 11.52 -23.43 8.80
C ASP A 523 11.93 -24.52 9.80
N GLN A 524 10.96 -25.14 10.45
CA GLN A 524 11.20 -26.27 11.36
C GLN A 524 11.88 -27.46 10.67
N VAL A 525 11.58 -27.70 9.39
CA VAL A 525 12.20 -28.79 8.61
C VAL A 525 13.65 -28.44 8.31
N LEU A 526 13.92 -27.19 7.94
CA LEU A 526 15.28 -26.69 7.74
C LEU A 526 16.11 -26.81 9.02
N LEU A 527 15.58 -26.35 10.16
CA LEU A 527 16.26 -26.42 11.45
C LEU A 527 16.51 -27.85 11.91
N ALA A 528 15.55 -28.76 11.72
CA ALA A 528 15.73 -30.17 12.05
C ALA A 528 16.86 -30.79 11.22
N HIS A 529 16.89 -30.50 9.92
CA HIS A 529 17.97 -30.96 9.04
C HIS A 529 19.33 -30.34 9.43
N GLY A 530 19.38 -29.04 9.69
CA GLY A 530 20.59 -28.35 10.14
C GLY A 530 21.15 -28.91 11.45
N ARG A 531 20.30 -29.25 12.42
CA ARG A 531 20.71 -29.90 13.68
C ARG A 531 21.28 -31.30 13.45
N ARG A 532 20.72 -32.08 12.51
CA ARG A 532 21.29 -33.36 12.09
C ARG A 532 22.69 -33.18 11.50
N LEU A 533 22.88 -32.20 10.61
CA LEU A 533 24.20 -31.88 10.05
C LEU A 533 25.18 -31.42 11.12
N CYS A 534 24.75 -30.60 12.10
CA CYS A 534 25.60 -30.20 13.22
C CYS A 534 26.05 -31.40 14.07
N ALA A 535 25.18 -32.38 14.29
CA ALA A 535 25.54 -33.59 15.02
C ALA A 535 26.64 -34.39 14.28
N VAL A 536 26.55 -34.49 12.95
CA VAL A 536 27.59 -35.13 12.13
C VAL A 536 28.88 -34.30 12.12
N TYR A 537 28.77 -32.98 11.95
CA TYR A 537 29.90 -32.03 11.99
C TYR A 537 30.70 -32.17 13.29
N THR A 538 30.00 -32.31 14.41
CA THR A 538 30.61 -32.41 15.74
C THR A 538 31.32 -33.75 15.94
N ARG A 539 30.76 -34.86 15.43
CA ARG A 539 31.38 -36.20 15.54
C ARG A 539 32.61 -36.39 14.65
N LYS A 540 32.66 -35.71 13.50
CA LYS A 540 33.73 -35.84 12.49
C LYS A 540 34.04 -37.29 12.07
N ASP A 541 33.04 -38.18 12.04
CA ASP A 541 33.22 -39.57 11.59
C ASP A 541 33.43 -39.61 10.05
N PRO A 542 34.59 -40.08 9.55
CA PRO A 542 34.87 -40.13 8.11
C PRO A 542 33.85 -40.95 7.31
N ARG A 543 33.28 -42.02 7.90
CA ARG A 543 32.32 -42.90 7.21
C ARG A 543 30.95 -42.23 7.08
N GLU A 544 30.52 -41.49 8.10
CA GLU A 544 29.27 -40.73 8.08
C GLU A 544 29.35 -39.54 7.12
N LEU A 545 30.49 -38.84 7.12
CA LEU A 545 30.77 -37.74 6.17
C LEU A 545 30.80 -38.22 4.72
N ALA A 546 31.46 -39.35 4.43
CA ALA A 546 31.48 -39.94 3.09
C ALA A 546 30.07 -40.31 2.61
N ARG A 547 29.24 -40.90 3.49
CA ARG A 547 27.87 -41.26 3.17
C ARG A 547 26.98 -40.05 2.89
N LEU A 548 27.07 -38.98 3.69
CA LEU A 548 26.31 -37.75 3.43
C LEU A 548 26.71 -37.10 2.10
N ARG A 549 27.99 -37.11 1.77
CA ARG A 549 28.48 -36.60 0.48
C ARG A 549 27.97 -37.44 -0.69
N GLU A 550 27.90 -38.75 -0.54
CA GLU A 550 27.42 -39.67 -1.59
C GLU A 550 25.89 -39.61 -1.77
N VAL A 551 25.12 -39.59 -0.68
CA VAL A 551 23.65 -39.66 -0.71
C VAL A 551 23.01 -38.29 -0.92
N GLU A 552 23.50 -37.27 -0.24
CA GLU A 552 22.86 -35.94 -0.20
C GLU A 552 23.68 -34.90 -0.98
N GLY A 553 24.89 -35.23 -1.47
CA GLY A 553 25.76 -34.29 -2.19
C GLY A 553 26.40 -33.22 -1.31
N VAL A 554 26.21 -33.30 0.01
CA VAL A 554 26.61 -32.24 0.96
C VAL A 554 27.98 -32.52 1.56
N ASN A 555 28.91 -31.58 1.41
CA ASN A 555 30.18 -31.59 2.14
C ASN A 555 30.08 -30.76 3.43
N VAL A 556 29.78 -31.45 4.53
CA VAL A 556 29.54 -30.85 5.86
C VAL A 556 30.73 -30.00 6.36
N GLY A 557 31.97 -30.34 5.99
CA GLY A 557 33.16 -29.57 6.37
C GLY A 557 33.19 -28.15 5.79
N ASN A 558 32.59 -27.95 4.62
CA ASN A 558 32.52 -26.63 3.97
C ASN A 558 31.34 -25.78 4.49
N LEU A 559 30.48 -26.36 5.35
CA LEU A 559 29.29 -25.69 5.88
C LEU A 559 29.52 -25.00 7.23
N SER A 560 30.77 -24.89 7.70
CA SER A 560 31.08 -24.33 9.01
C SER A 560 30.51 -22.91 9.20
N GLY A 561 30.57 -22.06 8.17
CA GLY A 561 29.95 -20.73 8.17
C GLY A 561 28.42 -20.76 8.29
N VAL A 562 27.75 -21.62 7.51
CA VAL A 562 26.29 -21.77 7.52
C VAL A 562 25.79 -22.35 8.85
N LEU A 563 26.49 -23.36 9.37
CA LEU A 563 26.11 -24.06 10.59
C LEU A 563 26.41 -23.27 11.87
N ALA A 564 27.29 -22.25 11.83
CA ALA A 564 27.69 -21.48 13.02
C ALA A 564 26.50 -20.86 13.79
N GLY A 565 25.38 -20.56 13.11
CA GLY A 565 24.17 -20.06 13.76
C GLY A 565 23.49 -21.08 14.70
N ILE A 566 23.60 -22.38 14.41
CA ILE A 566 22.91 -23.45 15.16
C ILE A 566 23.84 -24.49 15.76
N CYS A 567 25.14 -24.41 15.48
CA CYS A 567 26.13 -25.42 15.84
C CYS A 567 27.32 -24.82 16.62
N PRO A 568 27.43 -25.07 17.93
CA PRO A 568 28.50 -24.51 18.75
C PRO A 568 29.91 -24.87 18.28
N ALA A 569 30.14 -26.10 17.81
CA ALA A 569 31.44 -26.54 17.31
C ALA A 569 31.88 -25.78 16.05
N ALA A 570 30.95 -25.58 15.10
CA ALA A 570 31.21 -24.78 13.89
C ALA A 570 31.43 -23.31 14.23
N LYS A 571 30.63 -22.75 15.17
CA LYS A 571 30.81 -21.38 15.65
C LYS A 571 32.20 -21.15 16.23
N ALA A 572 32.69 -22.06 17.06
CA ALA A 572 34.03 -21.95 17.65
C ALA A 572 35.14 -21.94 16.58
N GLU A 573 35.01 -22.76 15.55
CA GLU A 573 35.97 -22.81 14.43
C GLU A 573 35.96 -21.52 13.59
N VAL A 574 34.76 -21.02 13.23
CA VAL A 574 34.61 -19.75 12.50
C VAL A 574 35.15 -18.58 13.31
N SER A 575 34.84 -18.51 14.61
CA SER A 575 35.38 -17.46 15.50
C SER A 575 36.90 -17.55 15.66
N ALA A 576 37.47 -18.76 15.75
CA ALA A 576 38.92 -18.93 15.83
C ALA A 576 39.64 -18.47 14.56
N ARG A 577 39.05 -18.76 13.38
CA ARG A 577 39.57 -18.30 12.08
C ARG A 577 39.48 -16.78 11.96
N ALA A 578 38.31 -16.20 12.23
CA ALA A 578 38.14 -14.74 12.20
C ALA A 578 39.10 -14.03 13.17
N ALA A 579 39.35 -14.60 14.36
CA ALA A 579 40.33 -14.05 15.29
C ALA A 579 41.78 -14.19 14.80
N ALA A 580 42.11 -15.18 13.96
CA ALA A 580 43.42 -15.29 13.34
C ALA A 580 43.59 -14.26 12.21
N ASP A 581 42.59 -14.17 11.33
CA ASP A 581 42.57 -13.21 10.22
C ASP A 581 42.63 -11.77 10.75
N ASN A 582 41.89 -11.44 11.82
CA ASN A 582 41.96 -10.13 12.46
C ASN A 582 43.35 -9.81 13.03
N ARG A 583 44.06 -10.79 13.61
CA ARG A 583 45.43 -10.56 14.10
C ARG A 583 46.39 -10.26 12.95
N GLU A 584 46.30 -11.03 11.86
CA GLU A 584 47.10 -10.78 10.66
C GLU A 584 46.81 -9.39 10.07
N PHE A 585 45.54 -9.00 10.02
CA PHE A 585 45.13 -7.67 9.56
C PHE A 585 45.61 -6.54 10.47
N GLU A 586 45.52 -6.70 11.79
CA GLU A 586 46.06 -5.73 12.76
C GLU A 586 47.58 -5.60 12.65
N GLU A 587 48.30 -6.71 12.45
CA GLU A 587 49.75 -6.72 12.22
C GLU A 587 50.12 -5.99 10.91
N PHE A 588 49.34 -6.21 9.85
CA PHE A 588 49.48 -5.52 8.57
C PHE A 588 49.25 -4.00 8.71
N LEU A 589 48.15 -3.57 9.33
CA LEU A 589 47.88 -2.14 9.56
C LEU A 589 48.96 -1.48 10.41
N ALA A 590 49.45 -2.16 11.45
CA ALA A 590 50.56 -1.67 12.27
C ALA A 590 51.88 -1.61 11.49
N GLU A 591 52.09 -2.46 10.49
CA GLU A 591 53.21 -2.35 9.56
C GLU A 591 53.06 -1.14 8.63
N GLU A 592 51.91 -0.94 7.99
CA GLU A 592 51.67 0.24 7.13
C GLU A 592 51.80 1.56 7.91
N GLN A 593 51.31 1.61 9.16
CA GLN A 593 51.52 2.75 10.04
C GLN A 593 53.01 3.01 10.31
N ARG A 594 53.80 1.95 10.59
CA ARG A 594 55.25 2.07 10.80
C ARG A 594 55.97 2.57 9.55
N LYS A 595 55.55 2.13 8.35
CA LYS A 595 56.06 2.65 7.08
C LYS A 595 55.84 4.17 7.01
N CYS A 596 54.62 4.63 7.26
CA CYS A 596 54.31 6.06 7.25
C CYS A 596 55.02 6.86 8.35
N ASP A 597 55.16 6.33 9.56
CA ASP A 597 55.90 7.01 10.63
C ASP A 597 57.38 7.18 10.30
N ALA A 598 57.98 6.20 9.62
CA ALA A 598 59.37 6.20 9.20
C ALA A 598 59.65 7.06 7.96
N THR A 599 58.61 7.45 7.19
CA THR A 599 58.81 8.35 6.05
C THR A 599 59.46 9.66 6.50
N PRO A 600 60.41 10.21 5.73
CA PRO A 600 61.07 11.47 6.09
C PRO A 600 60.04 12.58 6.28
N ARG A 601 60.13 13.33 7.37
CA ARG A 601 59.26 14.48 7.59
C ARG A 601 59.65 15.61 6.65
N HIS A 602 58.64 16.27 6.07
CA HIS A 602 58.87 17.49 5.32
C HIS A 602 59.22 18.62 6.30
N HIS A 603 60.22 19.43 5.96
CA HIS A 603 60.65 20.59 6.74
C HIS A 603 60.46 21.84 5.89
N PRO A 604 59.28 22.49 5.98
CA PRO A 604 58.96 23.65 5.16
C PRO A 604 60.01 24.74 5.22
N LEU A 605 60.47 25.23 4.06
CA LEU A 605 61.39 26.37 3.98
C LEU A 605 60.77 27.70 4.41
N ILE A 606 59.43 27.78 4.39
CA ILE A 606 58.65 28.89 4.94
C ILE A 606 57.54 28.33 5.82
N LYS A 607 57.04 29.11 6.78
CA LYS A 607 55.96 28.67 7.65
C LYS A 607 54.65 28.50 6.86
N PRO A 608 54.03 27.30 6.82
CA PRO A 608 52.71 27.12 6.23
C PRO A 608 51.62 27.77 7.11
N ALA A 609 50.54 28.22 6.47
CA ALA A 609 49.33 28.66 7.17
C ALA A 609 48.58 27.47 7.79
N LYS A 610 48.60 26.33 7.11
CA LYS A 610 48.02 25.06 7.57
C LYS A 610 48.97 23.93 7.18
N ALA A 611 49.32 23.04 8.11
CA ALA A 611 50.09 21.84 7.81
C ALA A 611 49.47 20.67 8.55
N ILE A 612 49.07 19.64 7.82
CA ILE A 612 48.46 18.43 8.33
C ILE A 612 49.26 17.25 7.79
N ARG A 613 49.78 16.42 8.68
CA ARG A 613 50.24 15.08 8.34
C ARG A 613 49.13 14.14 8.77
N LEU A 614 48.59 13.35 7.83
CA LEU A 614 47.60 12.36 8.19
C LEU A 614 48.25 11.32 9.10
N LYS A 615 47.53 10.98 10.18
CA LYS A 615 48.06 10.07 11.19
C LYS A 615 48.04 8.65 10.66
N GLU A 616 46.96 8.27 9.97
CA GLU A 616 46.73 6.95 9.43
C GLU A 616 47.17 6.89 7.95
N PRO A 617 47.62 5.73 7.45
CA PRO A 617 47.95 5.54 6.04
C PRO A 617 46.65 5.55 5.23
N GLU A 618 46.62 6.30 4.13
CA GLU A 618 45.43 6.34 3.26
C GLU A 618 45.51 5.24 2.21
N TRP A 619 44.36 4.66 1.84
CA TRP A 619 44.29 3.63 0.79
C TRP A 619 43.35 4.03 -0.36
N PRO A 620 43.75 5.02 -1.18
CA PRO A 620 42.98 5.43 -2.34
C PRO A 620 42.99 4.35 -3.44
N GLU A 621 41.82 3.90 -3.86
CA GLU A 621 41.63 2.89 -4.91
C GLU A 621 41.75 3.49 -6.32
N ALA A 622 41.18 4.68 -6.56
CA ALA A 622 41.20 5.37 -7.86
C ALA A 622 42.13 6.59 -7.90
N GLY A 623 42.96 6.80 -6.87
CA GLY A 623 43.71 8.03 -6.67
C GLY A 623 42.90 9.12 -5.97
N LEU A 624 43.50 10.29 -5.82
CA LEU A 624 42.93 11.41 -5.09
C LEU A 624 42.49 12.50 -6.08
N GLY A 625 41.20 12.77 -6.16
CA GLY A 625 40.61 13.79 -7.02
C GLY A 625 40.12 15.01 -6.25
N LEU A 626 40.41 16.19 -6.75
CA LEU A 626 39.89 17.48 -6.28
C LEU A 626 38.97 18.00 -7.38
N TYR A 627 37.70 18.26 -7.07
CA TYR A 627 36.68 18.65 -8.03
C TYR A 627 35.87 19.86 -7.55
N GLU A 628 35.44 20.72 -8.48
CA GLU A 628 34.34 21.66 -8.26
C GLU A 628 33.00 21.05 -8.69
N ASP A 629 31.91 21.47 -8.06
CA ASP A 629 30.53 21.04 -8.37
C ASP A 629 30.12 21.30 -9.83
N VAL A 630 30.77 22.29 -10.47
CA VAL A 630 30.58 22.62 -11.88
C VAL A 630 31.93 22.50 -12.59
N ALA A 631 32.22 21.31 -13.11
CA ALA A 631 33.41 21.10 -13.93
C ALA A 631 33.32 21.97 -15.20
N GLY A 632 34.35 22.76 -15.47
CA GLY A 632 34.43 23.53 -16.71
C GLY A 632 34.71 22.62 -17.91
N GLU A 633 34.11 22.91 -19.06
CA GLU A 633 34.47 22.24 -20.31
C GLU A 633 35.92 22.59 -20.70
N GLY A 634 36.79 21.58 -20.80
CA GLY A 634 38.14 21.77 -21.30
C GLY A 634 39.01 20.51 -21.29
N ARG A 635 40.12 20.57 -22.02
CA ARG A 635 41.08 19.46 -22.11
C ARG A 635 41.87 19.33 -20.82
N SER A 636 42.06 18.11 -20.36
CA SER A 636 43.00 17.81 -19.27
C SER A 636 44.42 17.65 -19.78
N ALA A 637 45.39 18.07 -18.97
CA ALA A 637 46.81 17.86 -19.16
C ALA A 637 47.34 16.96 -18.05
N SER A 638 48.08 15.91 -18.43
CA SER A 638 48.74 15.01 -17.50
C SER A 638 50.24 15.28 -17.43
N ALA A 639 50.79 15.25 -16.22
CA ALA A 639 52.21 15.35 -15.97
C ALA A 639 52.61 14.52 -14.74
N GLY A 640 53.38 13.45 -14.97
CA GLY A 640 53.73 12.53 -13.88
C GLY A 640 52.46 11.89 -13.30
N PRO A 641 52.33 11.79 -11.96
CA PRO A 641 51.14 11.26 -11.30
C PRO A 641 49.99 12.28 -11.21
N VAL A 642 50.07 13.45 -11.86
CA VAL A 642 49.03 14.49 -11.74
C VAL A 642 48.34 14.73 -13.08
N THR A 643 47.01 14.68 -13.06
CA THR A 643 46.16 15.08 -14.18
C THR A 643 45.32 16.30 -13.78
N ALA A 644 45.45 17.41 -14.49
CA ALA A 644 44.72 18.64 -14.19
C ALA A 644 43.85 19.09 -15.37
N GLY A 645 42.70 19.72 -15.09
CA GLY A 645 41.82 20.36 -16.06
C GLY A 645 40.96 21.43 -15.40
N PRO A 646 40.10 22.15 -16.14
CA PRO A 646 39.26 23.18 -15.56
C PRO A 646 38.36 22.63 -14.43
N GLY A 647 38.57 23.13 -13.22
CA GLY A 647 37.82 22.71 -12.02
C GLY A 647 38.12 21.29 -11.53
N ARG A 648 39.22 20.65 -11.99
CA ARG A 648 39.62 19.32 -11.50
C ARG A 648 41.13 19.10 -11.43
N VAL A 649 41.59 18.41 -10.39
CA VAL A 649 42.96 17.90 -10.25
C VAL A 649 42.90 16.49 -9.70
N THR A 650 43.48 15.52 -10.40
CA THR A 650 43.60 14.13 -9.95
C THR A 650 45.06 13.79 -9.71
N VAL A 651 45.35 13.12 -8.60
CA VAL A 651 46.65 12.58 -8.23
C VAL A 651 46.54 11.05 -8.26
N ASP A 652 47.17 10.45 -9.25
CA ASP A 652 47.21 9.01 -9.44
C ASP A 652 48.16 8.39 -8.39
N THR A 653 47.64 7.43 -7.63
CA THR A 653 48.38 6.60 -6.67
C THR A 653 48.34 5.14 -7.13
N HIS A 654 49.17 4.29 -6.55
CA HIS A 654 49.15 2.87 -6.87
C HIS A 654 48.25 2.15 -5.87
N SER A 655 47.17 1.55 -6.35
CA SER A 655 46.13 0.92 -5.52
C SER A 655 46.65 -0.17 -4.59
N ASP A 656 47.74 -0.84 -4.93
CA ASP A 656 48.27 -1.93 -4.09
C ASP A 656 49.03 -1.43 -2.84
N PHE A 657 49.25 -0.12 -2.69
CA PHE A 657 50.04 0.44 -1.59
C PHE A 657 49.25 1.50 -0.81
N HIS A 658 49.43 1.51 0.50
CA HIS A 658 48.99 2.63 1.31
C HIS A 658 49.90 3.84 1.07
N VAL A 659 49.32 5.02 1.24
CA VAL A 659 49.92 6.30 0.89
C VAL A 659 50.03 7.18 2.13
N CYS A 660 51.24 7.67 2.38
CA CYS A 660 51.54 8.57 3.49
C CYS A 660 51.39 10.02 3.01
N VAL A 661 50.28 10.66 3.38
CA VAL A 661 49.91 11.99 2.86
C VAL A 661 50.25 13.11 3.85
N THR A 662 50.88 14.15 3.33
CA THR A 662 51.07 15.44 4.01
C THR A 662 50.44 16.56 3.19
N LEU A 663 49.68 17.42 3.85
CA LEU A 663 48.90 18.51 3.28
C LEU A 663 49.40 19.84 3.83
N GLU A 664 49.76 20.77 2.97
CA GLU A 664 50.27 22.08 3.39
C GLU A 664 49.63 23.23 2.60
N THR A 665 49.11 24.24 3.29
CA THR A 665 48.57 25.45 2.69
C THR A 665 49.46 26.64 3.02
N TYR A 666 49.82 27.43 2.01
CA TYR A 666 50.67 28.61 2.17
C TYR A 666 49.94 29.90 1.76
N PRO A 667 50.20 31.03 2.43
CA PRO A 667 49.60 32.32 2.06
C PRO A 667 50.24 32.93 0.79
N ARG A 668 51.42 32.43 0.40
CA ARG A 668 52.22 32.86 -0.76
C ARG A 668 52.97 31.67 -1.35
N ARG A 669 53.45 31.81 -2.58
CA ARG A 669 54.21 30.76 -3.29
C ARG A 669 55.41 30.27 -2.47
N PRO A 670 55.46 28.98 -2.06
CA PRO A 670 56.61 28.40 -1.39
C PRO A 670 57.75 28.12 -2.38
N PRO A 671 59.02 28.14 -1.93
CA PRO A 671 60.16 27.71 -2.73
C PRO A 671 59.97 26.29 -3.29
N VAL A 672 60.59 25.98 -4.43
CA VAL A 672 60.46 24.67 -5.07
C VAL A 672 61.49 23.71 -4.49
N GLU A 673 61.02 22.57 -3.97
CA GLU A 673 61.86 21.55 -3.32
C GLU A 673 61.85 20.25 -4.12
N THR A 674 62.89 20.00 -4.91
CA THR A 674 62.96 18.79 -5.76
C THR A 674 63.80 17.67 -5.16
N LYS A 675 64.63 17.94 -4.14
CA LYS A 675 65.51 16.95 -3.53
C LYS A 675 64.71 15.94 -2.71
N GLY A 676 64.99 14.65 -2.90
CA GLY A 676 64.32 13.56 -2.18
C GLY A 676 62.91 13.22 -2.66
N TRP A 677 62.48 13.77 -3.80
CA TRP A 677 61.19 13.49 -4.45
C TRP A 677 61.41 12.89 -5.83
N ASP A 678 60.54 11.97 -6.27
CA ASP A 678 60.64 11.36 -7.60
C ASP A 678 59.98 12.25 -8.66
N ASP A 679 58.77 12.73 -8.36
CA ASP A 679 57.99 13.66 -9.16
C ASP A 679 57.64 14.91 -8.36
N VAL A 680 57.77 16.07 -9.00
CA VAL A 680 57.30 17.36 -8.46
C VAL A 680 56.59 18.12 -9.56
N VAL A 681 55.27 18.25 -9.42
CA VAL A 681 54.38 18.81 -10.44
C VAL A 681 53.51 19.88 -9.82
N GLU A 682 53.33 21.00 -10.52
CA GLU A 682 52.49 22.11 -10.08
C GLU A 682 51.46 22.46 -11.15
N VAL A 683 50.21 22.58 -10.74
CA VAL A 683 49.05 22.80 -11.61
C VAL A 683 48.21 23.96 -11.08
N GLY A 684 47.45 24.60 -11.97
CA GLY A 684 46.45 25.60 -11.57
C GLY A 684 45.13 24.95 -11.20
N TYR A 685 44.43 25.54 -10.23
CA TYR A 685 43.09 25.13 -9.82
C TYR A 685 42.25 26.36 -9.48
N ALA A 686 41.05 26.46 -10.05
CA ALA A 686 40.12 27.55 -9.81
C ALA A 686 39.08 27.12 -8.75
N ASN A 687 39.28 27.54 -7.50
CA ASN A 687 38.40 27.23 -6.38
C ASN A 687 37.20 28.19 -6.34
N GLN A 688 36.00 27.72 -6.67
CA GLN A 688 34.78 28.53 -6.70
C GLN A 688 33.93 28.34 -5.45
N SER A 689 33.92 27.12 -4.92
CA SER A 689 33.18 26.75 -3.71
C SER A 689 33.73 27.44 -2.45
N GLY A 690 35.04 27.69 -2.41
CA GLY A 690 35.78 28.09 -1.21
C GLY A 690 36.28 26.88 -0.41
N ARG A 691 36.09 25.65 -0.89
CA ARG A 691 36.59 24.41 -0.28
C ARG A 691 37.48 23.66 -1.27
N MET A 692 38.54 23.06 -0.80
CA MET A 692 39.45 22.23 -1.58
C MET A 692 39.82 20.96 -0.80
N SER A 693 38.93 19.97 -0.81
CA SER A 693 39.23 18.62 -0.32
C SER A 693 39.54 17.69 -1.49
N PHE A 694 40.61 16.91 -1.36
CA PHE A 694 40.85 15.78 -2.25
C PHE A 694 40.00 14.61 -1.77
N MET A 695 39.36 13.90 -2.68
CA MET A 695 38.54 12.74 -2.39
C MET A 695 38.82 11.61 -3.36
N ASP A 696 38.71 10.38 -2.88
CA ASP A 696 38.63 9.20 -3.73
C ASP A 696 37.16 8.79 -3.85
N GLY A 697 36.63 8.82 -5.07
CA GLY A 697 35.24 8.48 -5.35
C GLY A 697 34.90 7.00 -5.15
N LEU A 698 35.89 6.12 -5.06
CA LEU A 698 35.67 4.68 -4.82
C LEU A 698 35.77 4.32 -3.34
N SER A 699 36.87 4.69 -2.66
CA SER A 699 37.04 4.37 -1.23
C SER A 699 36.25 5.29 -0.29
N GLY A 700 35.77 6.44 -0.78
CA GLY A 700 35.07 7.44 0.04
C GLY A 700 36.00 8.25 0.96
N ILE A 701 37.32 8.10 0.82
CA ILE A 701 38.31 8.91 1.54
C ILE A 701 38.13 10.38 1.15
N GLU A 702 37.99 11.27 2.13
CA GLU A 702 38.01 12.72 1.95
C GLU A 702 39.12 13.35 2.81
N LEU A 703 40.08 14.00 2.15
CA LEU A 703 41.19 14.66 2.80
C LEU A 703 40.79 16.04 3.35
N PRO A 704 41.43 16.49 4.45
CA PRO A 704 41.17 17.81 5.02
C PRO A 704 41.30 18.98 4.02
N ASP A 705 40.40 19.95 4.14
CA ASP A 705 40.34 21.14 3.27
C ASP A 705 41.68 21.90 3.19
N LEU A 706 42.17 22.14 1.97
CA LEU A 706 43.39 22.87 1.65
C LEU A 706 43.14 24.38 1.41
N SER A 707 41.89 24.85 1.43
CA SER A 707 41.57 26.26 1.22
C SER A 707 42.20 27.16 2.28
N LEU A 708 42.63 28.36 1.85
CA LEU A 708 43.16 29.36 2.79
C LEU A 708 42.00 30.09 3.47
N ASN A 709 41.47 29.51 4.54
CA ASN A 709 40.33 30.03 5.33
C ASN A 709 39.07 30.26 4.47
N GLY A 710 38.68 29.29 3.62
CA GLY A 710 37.49 29.41 2.79
C GLY A 710 37.64 30.34 1.58
N ARG A 711 38.86 30.82 1.30
CA ARG A 711 39.12 31.80 0.24
C ARG A 711 38.87 31.18 -1.14
N LYS A 712 38.00 31.84 -1.92
CA LYS A 712 37.76 31.56 -3.34
C LYS A 712 38.84 32.19 -4.23
N GLY A 713 39.01 31.65 -5.44
CA GLY A 713 39.88 32.17 -6.48
C GLY A 713 40.89 31.15 -7.01
N HIS A 714 41.89 31.64 -7.76
CA HIS A 714 42.92 30.78 -8.34
C HIS A 714 43.98 30.37 -7.33
N TYR A 715 44.23 29.07 -7.29
CA TYR A 715 45.27 28.41 -6.53
C TYR A 715 46.25 27.71 -7.45
N ARG A 716 47.47 27.53 -6.95
CA ARG A 716 48.44 26.59 -7.48
C ARG A 716 48.54 25.42 -6.52
N ILE A 717 48.34 24.22 -7.06
CA ILE A 717 48.48 22.96 -6.33
C ILE A 717 49.79 22.33 -6.77
N ARG A 718 50.71 22.12 -5.84
CA ARG A 718 51.98 21.44 -6.08
C ARG A 718 51.99 20.08 -5.39
N VAL A 719 52.15 19.02 -6.16
CA VAL A 719 52.20 17.65 -5.68
C VAL A 719 53.64 17.15 -5.78
N HIS A 720 54.14 16.67 -4.65
CA HIS A 720 55.39 15.94 -4.57
C HIS A 720 55.07 14.47 -4.31
N PHE A 721 55.61 13.60 -5.14
CA PHE A 721 55.44 12.16 -5.04
C PHE A 721 56.80 11.47 -4.96
N ALA A 722 56.90 10.48 -4.08
CA ALA A 722 58.08 9.63 -3.99
C ALA A 722 57.72 8.22 -3.52
N TRP A 723 58.48 7.23 -3.99
CA TRP A 723 58.50 5.91 -3.39
C TRP A 723 59.41 5.89 -2.17
N PHE A 724 58.96 5.26 -1.10
CA PHE A 724 59.75 5.05 0.11
C PHE A 724 60.11 3.57 0.24
N PRO A 725 61.41 3.22 0.24
CA PRO A 725 61.84 1.83 0.38
C PRO A 725 61.61 1.35 1.81
N TRP A 726 61.25 0.08 1.98
CA TRP A 726 60.97 -0.52 3.28
C TRP A 726 61.49 -1.96 3.33
N LYS A 727 62.24 -2.32 4.38
CA LYS A 727 62.76 -3.69 4.61
C LYS A 727 63.40 -4.38 3.39
N GLY A 728 64.10 -3.62 2.53
CA GLY A 728 64.79 -4.17 1.34
C GLY A 728 63.96 -4.15 0.05
N GLU A 729 62.69 -3.72 0.10
CA GLU A 729 61.86 -3.46 -1.07
C GLU A 729 62.07 -2.02 -1.58
N GLU A 730 62.31 -1.87 -2.88
CA GLU A 730 62.50 -0.54 -3.52
C GLU A 730 61.21 0.29 -3.49
N TYR A 731 60.05 -0.37 -3.59
CA TYR A 731 58.72 0.23 -3.63
C TYR A 731 57.90 -0.18 -2.39
N GLY A 732 58.29 0.28 -1.20
CA GLY A 732 57.69 -0.17 0.07
C GLY A 732 56.37 0.54 0.44
N THR A 733 56.27 1.85 0.21
CA THR A 733 55.06 2.67 0.37
C THR A 733 55.17 3.94 -0.48
N GLN A 734 54.05 4.64 -0.69
CA GLN A 734 54.01 5.89 -1.41
C GLN A 734 53.97 7.07 -0.45
N ARG A 735 54.75 8.11 -0.75
CA ARG A 735 54.78 9.36 0.02
C ARG A 735 54.25 10.49 -0.85
N LEU A 736 53.21 11.16 -0.36
CA LEU A 736 52.61 12.33 -0.99
C LEU A 736 52.77 13.57 -0.13
N LEU A 737 53.16 14.67 -0.75
CA LEU A 737 53.06 16.01 -0.18
C LEU A 737 52.32 16.92 -1.15
N ILE A 738 51.14 17.38 -0.74
CA ILE A 738 50.27 18.24 -1.54
C ILE A 738 50.28 19.63 -0.91
N MET A 739 50.78 20.60 -1.68
CA MET A 739 50.84 22.00 -1.28
C MET A 739 49.82 22.83 -2.05
N ALA A 740 49.11 23.74 -1.36
CA ALA A 740 48.20 24.70 -1.97
C ALA A 740 48.59 26.13 -1.62
N TYR A 741 48.57 27.04 -2.60
CA TYR A 741 48.78 28.47 -2.36
C TYR A 741 48.09 29.36 -3.41
N PRO A 742 47.71 30.60 -3.07
CA PRO A 742 47.13 31.53 -4.04
C PRO A 742 48.14 31.87 -5.15
N GLY A 743 47.70 31.79 -6.41
CA GLY A 743 48.53 32.15 -7.56
C GLY A 743 47.76 32.05 -8.87
N PRO A 744 48.00 32.97 -9.84
CA PRO A 744 47.35 32.90 -11.15
C PRO A 744 47.97 31.81 -12.03
N GLY A 745 47.22 31.36 -13.05
CA GLY A 745 47.70 30.53 -14.14
C GLY A 745 47.28 29.06 -14.06
N ASP A 746 46.84 28.52 -15.20
CA ASP A 746 46.35 27.14 -15.33
C ASP A 746 47.40 26.17 -15.92
N GLU A 747 48.60 26.66 -16.18
CA GLU A 747 49.67 25.88 -16.80
C GLU A 747 50.20 24.78 -15.88
N VAL A 748 50.41 23.60 -16.44
CA VAL A 748 51.06 22.47 -15.77
C VAL A 748 52.57 22.62 -15.87
N VAL A 749 53.24 22.70 -14.72
CA VAL A 749 54.70 22.86 -14.61
C VAL A 749 55.29 21.62 -13.94
N THR A 750 56.16 20.91 -14.65
CA THR A 750 56.93 19.78 -14.08
C THR A 750 58.30 20.27 -13.65
N TYR A 751 58.59 20.25 -12.36
CA TYR A 751 59.92 20.63 -11.83
C TYR A 751 60.87 19.45 -11.74
N ARG A 752 60.33 18.24 -11.53
CA ARG A 752 61.08 16.99 -11.51
C ARG A 752 60.20 15.86 -12.01
N ARG A 753 60.81 14.96 -12.77
CA ARG A 753 60.25 13.68 -13.21
C ARG A 753 61.36 12.62 -13.10
N PRO A 754 61.06 11.36 -12.77
CA PRO A 754 62.06 10.31 -12.80
C PRO A 754 62.66 10.20 -14.19
N THR A 755 63.98 10.02 -14.26
CA THR A 755 64.64 9.62 -15.51
C THR A 755 64.05 8.29 -15.94
N ARG A 756 63.42 8.25 -17.11
CA ARG A 756 62.87 7.02 -17.71
C ARG A 756 63.95 5.93 -17.65
N ARG A 757 63.84 4.98 -16.71
CA ARG A 757 64.64 3.76 -16.75
C ARG A 757 64.12 2.96 -17.95
N ARG A 758 65.03 2.66 -18.89
CA ARG A 758 64.76 1.89 -20.10
C ARG A 758 64.48 0.44 -19.77
#